data_AF-A0A814Z4S6-F1
#
_entry.id   AF-A0A814Z4S6-F1
#
_cell.length_a   1.000
_cell.length_b   1.000
_cell.length_c   1.000
_cell.angle_alpha   90.00
_cell.angle_beta   90.00
_cell.angle_gamma   90.00
#
_symmetry.space_group_name_H-M   'P 1'
#
loop_
_entity.id
_entity.type
_entity.pdbx_description
1 polymer ?
#
loop_
_entity_poly.entity_id
_entity_poly.type
_entity_poly.pdbx_seq_one_letter_code
_entity_poly.pdbx_strand_id
1 'polypeptide(L)'
;MKISQQTWNDLLMTPNIRNVTQVKYIDNEWLNELVHFILNGSYDKLFIENPNLLDFINKNQDDSQSIEIMNKLNHDEELVDFLHILIGIAYLQLFIINNFLGPKVKLHQFEQTISQTTINDHLICDGETPVSTVEHLDYLFQATKVFNIEQNQTNKNWTWYWWTMRTVFTHQKMLEERSMTLCNHAQMCIDKLLTYQSEMNKVQQILFFIEITYISEYYYNWKQVDTAKKQALEISGLEINLTGQLGKRTRYQINNTSQLLLDITRKEAQQTLTNNNMINEENLILPKNLALNDDVVLNQIQFQNETDYQNLTIQLDIIEQLTLLLIIYHRQINHPSHEITTEEQLAFLTYILARPLNWCIQTCSLILRCQHETENTRKIERTLLQLQELIDQYDYKSPSSSFRLEYFHSTPIYPTWKLKSYIAHIYVKLGLINNALDLYLYLKKWSDVISCYQLLKKLSLAEHVIREQLQIKETPDLLCSLGEVTDEFEYLERAWILSKERSGRAQRLMGKYYFNRGNYEKTCEHLLKAVEINSLQHDTWFWLGSAAFRTEKWELGVRAYSRCTNIEPDNFEAWNNLAACHTKLKQKDKAHKVFLEAIKCNYDNWKVWENFLWTSADCGEIEDVIQAYHRLIDLKTKYVDKDVLQRLVHLLSENNHNEIWTKIYQKSLELFGRLTSQVTNDTDIWELYSDLCQLKKDDTSIDWHMKILQQLQRAHRCAVSQTSSWESEINTIKSVLKLSNKLATNTIEKLGEHSENENFKQLCHSIRLALNSVVTRLKQKYDSSLMTTDENMSDDIQQLEKSLSQLTDMLRKN
;
A
#
# COMPACT_ATOMS: atom_id res chain seq x y z
N MET A 1 24.39 -25.87 40.67
CA MET A 1 23.63 -26.73 39.73
C MET A 1 23.47 -25.87 38.49
N LYS A 2 24.05 -26.22 37.33
CA LYS A 2 23.89 -25.40 36.11
C LYS A 2 22.40 -25.21 35.84
N ILE A 3 21.90 -24.00 36.06
CA ILE A 3 20.56 -23.59 35.65
C ILE A 3 20.44 -23.87 34.15
N SER A 4 19.34 -24.46 33.69
CA SER A 4 19.21 -24.81 32.27
C SER A 4 19.17 -23.54 31.43
N GLN A 5 19.86 -23.55 30.28
CA GLN A 5 19.88 -22.41 29.35
C GLN A 5 18.46 -21.94 28.96
N GLN A 6 17.48 -22.85 28.99
CA GLN A 6 16.06 -22.58 28.83
C GLN A 6 15.51 -21.59 29.87
N THR A 7 15.83 -21.78 31.15
CA THR A 7 15.35 -20.89 32.22
C THR A 7 15.94 -19.48 32.14
N TRP A 8 17.17 -19.31 31.64
CA TRP A 8 17.74 -17.98 31.37
C TRP A 8 16.99 -17.27 30.25
N ASN A 9 16.70 -18.01 29.18
CA ASN A 9 16.03 -17.48 28.01
C ASN A 9 14.61 -17.02 28.34
N ASP A 10 13.88 -17.79 29.14
CA ASP A 10 12.54 -17.42 29.58
C ASP A 10 12.53 -16.12 30.41
N LEU A 11 13.51 -15.94 31.30
CA LEU A 11 13.62 -14.75 32.16
C LEU A 11 13.87 -13.45 31.39
N LEU A 12 14.77 -13.48 30.41
CA LEU A 12 15.10 -12.29 29.61
C LEU A 12 13.96 -11.86 28.68
N MET A 13 12.98 -12.73 28.47
CA MET A 13 11.86 -12.52 27.56
C MET A 13 10.53 -12.36 28.27
N THR A 14 10.47 -12.60 29.58
CA THR A 14 9.30 -12.26 30.39
C THR A 14 9.17 -10.74 30.52
N PRO A 15 8.01 -10.15 30.16
CA PRO A 15 7.73 -8.75 30.41
C PRO A 15 7.79 -8.50 31.92
N ASN A 16 8.66 -7.57 32.36
CA ASN A 16 8.90 -7.11 33.74
C ASN A 16 8.02 -7.80 34.81
N ILE A 17 8.50 -8.92 35.35
CA ILE A 17 7.80 -9.60 36.44
C ILE A 17 7.93 -8.70 37.68
N ARG A 18 6.85 -8.02 38.05
CA ARG A 18 6.80 -7.19 39.26
C ARG A 18 7.02 -8.08 40.49
N ASN A 19 7.86 -7.61 41.41
CA ASN A 19 8.11 -8.25 42.71
C ASN A 19 8.74 -9.65 42.66
N VAL A 20 9.76 -9.87 41.83
CA VAL A 20 10.64 -11.03 42.02
C VAL A 20 11.52 -10.78 43.24
N THR A 21 11.02 -11.11 44.43
CA THR A 21 11.70 -10.74 45.69
C THR A 21 12.85 -11.65 46.08
N GLN A 22 13.01 -12.84 45.49
CA GLN A 22 14.08 -13.78 45.86
C GLN A 22 14.10 -15.00 44.94
N VAL A 23 14.87 -14.96 43.85
CA VAL A 23 15.22 -16.18 43.13
C VAL A 23 16.69 -16.10 42.73
N LYS A 24 17.48 -17.10 43.16
CA LYS A 24 18.87 -17.27 42.71
C LYS A 24 18.86 -17.99 41.37
N TYR A 25 19.13 -17.27 40.29
CA TYR A 25 19.02 -17.75 38.91
C TYR A 25 20.34 -18.25 38.31
N ILE A 26 21.46 -17.88 38.94
CA ILE A 26 22.83 -18.19 38.54
C ILE A 26 23.60 -18.54 39.81
N ASP A 27 24.55 -19.48 39.73
CA ASP A 27 25.52 -19.78 40.80
C ASP A 27 26.56 -18.62 40.97
N ASN A 28 26.12 -17.36 40.82
CA ASN A 28 26.88 -16.13 40.99
C ASN A 28 25.93 -15.04 41.54
N GLU A 29 26.14 -14.61 42.79
CA GLU A 29 25.23 -13.66 43.46
C GLU A 29 25.26 -12.26 42.83
N TRP A 30 26.42 -11.82 42.34
CA TRP A 30 26.57 -10.52 41.69
C TRP A 30 25.80 -10.45 40.37
N LEU A 31 25.87 -11.51 39.54
CA LEU A 31 25.06 -11.56 38.31
C LEU A 31 23.55 -11.62 38.58
N ASN A 32 23.12 -12.32 39.64
CA ASN A 32 21.70 -12.35 40.02
C ASN A 32 21.17 -10.96 40.38
N GLU A 33 21.98 -10.13 41.03
CA GLU A 33 21.65 -8.73 41.34
C GLU A 33 21.47 -7.91 40.06
N LEU A 34 22.36 -8.08 39.07
CA LEU A 34 22.24 -7.42 37.76
C LEU A 34 20.96 -7.85 37.02
N VAL A 35 20.65 -9.15 37.00
CA VAL A 35 19.40 -9.67 36.43
C VAL A 35 18.18 -9.07 37.13
N HIS A 36 18.24 -8.90 38.45
CA HIS A 36 17.17 -8.29 39.23
C HIS A 36 16.94 -6.82 38.84
N PHE A 37 17.99 -6.04 38.52
CA PHE A 37 17.81 -4.69 37.97
C PHE A 37 17.10 -4.69 36.62
N ILE A 38 17.47 -5.62 35.72
CA ILE A 38 16.86 -5.76 34.40
C ILE A 38 15.36 -6.10 34.53
N LEU A 39 15.01 -7.11 35.34
CA LEU A 39 13.64 -7.59 35.50
C LEU A 39 12.71 -6.56 36.16
N ASN A 40 13.23 -5.73 37.05
CA ASN A 40 12.47 -4.64 37.66
C ASN A 40 12.44 -3.36 36.81
N GLY A 41 13.10 -3.35 35.64
CA GLY A 41 13.21 -2.20 34.76
C GLY A 41 14.00 -1.02 35.37
N SER A 42 14.92 -1.31 36.30
CA SER A 42 15.81 -0.33 36.93
C SER A 42 17.16 -0.29 36.21
N TYR A 43 17.14 -0.01 34.91
CA TYR A 43 18.32 -0.09 34.03
C TYR A 43 19.40 0.95 34.36
N ASP A 44 19.02 2.10 34.90
CA ASP A 44 19.92 3.15 35.34
C ASP A 44 20.69 2.74 36.60
N LYS A 45 19.99 2.12 37.58
CA LYS A 45 20.62 1.62 38.81
C LYS A 45 21.71 0.60 38.53
N LEU A 46 21.53 -0.24 37.51
CA LEU A 46 22.55 -1.20 37.07
C LEU A 46 23.91 -0.51 36.84
N PHE A 47 23.91 0.64 36.16
CA PHE A 47 25.13 1.40 35.87
C PHE A 47 25.57 2.30 37.01
N ILE A 48 24.65 2.89 37.77
CA ILE A 48 24.96 3.75 38.91
C ILE A 48 25.67 2.95 40.02
N GLU A 49 25.20 1.73 40.29
CA GLU A 49 25.75 0.87 41.33
C GLU A 49 26.99 0.10 40.83
N ASN A 50 27.13 -0.09 39.52
CA ASN A 50 28.27 -0.77 38.91
C ASN A 50 28.90 0.08 37.78
N PRO A 51 29.60 1.18 38.11
CA PRO A 51 30.12 2.12 37.12
C PRO A 51 31.17 1.52 36.18
N ASN A 52 31.87 0.47 36.62
CA ASN A 52 32.84 -0.25 35.79
C ASN A 52 32.19 -0.91 34.55
N LEU A 53 30.87 -1.10 34.55
CA LEU A 53 30.13 -1.66 33.40
C LEU A 53 29.97 -0.67 32.23
N LEU A 54 30.12 0.65 32.46
CA LEU A 54 29.89 1.66 31.42
C LEU A 54 30.81 1.44 30.20
N ASP A 55 32.08 1.15 30.45
CA ASP A 55 33.12 1.00 29.40
C ASP A 55 33.46 -0.46 29.09
N PHE A 56 32.84 -1.43 29.78
CA PHE A 56 33.24 -2.84 29.69
C PHE A 56 33.18 -3.39 28.24
N ILE A 57 32.22 -2.94 27.44
CA ILE A 57 32.07 -3.32 26.03
C ILE A 57 33.23 -2.79 25.15
N ASN A 58 33.86 -1.68 25.53
CA ASN A 58 34.82 -0.96 24.69
C ASN A 58 36.29 -1.23 25.05
N LYS A 59 36.55 -1.81 26.22
CA LYS A 59 37.90 -2.00 26.76
C LYS A 59 38.46 -3.38 26.41
N ASN A 60 39.77 -3.45 26.21
CA ASN A 60 40.46 -4.73 26.05
C ASN A 60 40.38 -5.52 27.39
N GLN A 61 40.46 -6.85 27.31
CA GLN A 61 40.41 -7.72 28.50
C GLN A 61 41.53 -7.44 29.52
N ASP A 62 42.59 -6.73 29.12
CA ASP A 62 43.77 -6.41 29.94
C ASP A 62 43.66 -5.12 30.77
N ASP A 63 42.56 -4.36 30.68
CA ASP A 63 42.36 -3.16 31.49
C ASP A 63 42.03 -3.49 32.96
N SER A 64 42.55 -2.71 33.91
CA SER A 64 42.36 -2.95 35.35
C SER A 64 40.90 -3.11 35.81
N GLN A 65 39.97 -2.37 35.19
CA GLN A 65 38.53 -2.48 35.44
C GLN A 65 37.92 -3.74 34.82
N SER A 66 38.36 -4.13 33.62
CA SER A 66 37.96 -5.37 32.96
C SER A 66 38.42 -6.58 33.77
N ILE A 67 39.63 -6.55 34.31
CA ILE A 67 40.19 -7.61 35.17
C ILE A 67 39.34 -7.78 36.45
N GLU A 68 38.89 -6.70 37.08
CA GLU A 68 38.00 -6.78 38.26
C GLU A 68 36.67 -7.48 37.94
N ILE A 69 36.07 -7.16 36.78
CA ILE A 69 34.84 -7.80 36.31
C ILE A 69 35.09 -9.28 35.97
N MET A 70 36.17 -9.58 35.26
CA MET A 70 36.54 -10.96 34.91
C MET A 70 36.80 -11.82 36.16
N ASN A 71 37.39 -11.25 37.21
CA ASN A 71 37.55 -11.92 38.51
C ASN A 71 36.19 -12.23 39.15
N LYS A 72 35.22 -11.30 39.12
CA LYS A 72 33.85 -11.55 39.63
C LYS A 72 33.12 -12.65 38.86
N LEU A 73 33.51 -12.87 37.61
CA LEU A 73 32.94 -13.90 36.72
C LEU A 73 33.74 -15.21 36.72
N ASN A 74 34.78 -15.34 37.56
CA ASN A 74 35.70 -16.48 37.58
C ASN A 74 36.34 -16.79 36.21
N HIS A 75 36.48 -15.79 35.34
CA HIS A 75 36.92 -15.94 33.94
C HIS A 75 36.09 -16.94 33.11
N ASP A 76 34.82 -17.15 33.45
CA ASP A 76 33.92 -18.00 32.67
C ASP A 76 33.39 -17.25 31.43
N GLU A 77 33.76 -17.72 30.24
CA GLU A 77 33.35 -17.11 28.97
C GLU A 77 31.82 -17.10 28.78
N GLU A 78 31.09 -18.12 29.26
CA GLU A 78 29.62 -18.17 29.15
C GLU A 78 28.97 -17.06 29.98
N LEU A 79 29.51 -16.79 31.16
CA LEU A 79 29.02 -15.74 32.05
C LEU A 79 29.38 -14.33 31.55
N VAL A 80 30.52 -14.20 30.87
CA VAL A 80 30.94 -12.96 30.21
C VAL A 80 29.98 -12.63 29.06
N ASP A 81 29.67 -13.59 28.19
CA ASP A 81 28.69 -13.41 27.11
C ASP A 81 27.31 -13.02 27.67
N PHE A 82 26.89 -13.68 28.75
CA PHE A 82 25.62 -13.34 29.42
C PHE A 82 25.63 -11.91 29.98
N LEU A 83 26.72 -11.48 30.62
CA LEU A 83 26.86 -10.11 31.11
C LEU A 83 26.77 -9.10 29.97
N HIS A 84 27.42 -9.35 28.83
CA HIS A 84 27.32 -8.49 27.66
C HIS A 84 25.87 -8.33 27.20
N ILE A 85 25.09 -9.43 27.16
CA ILE A 85 23.66 -9.40 26.83
C ILE A 85 22.89 -8.50 27.81
N LEU A 86 23.11 -8.64 29.12
CA LEU A 86 22.44 -7.81 30.13
C LEU A 86 22.76 -6.31 29.94
N ILE A 87 24.02 -5.98 29.72
CA ILE A 87 24.46 -4.59 29.48
C ILE A 87 23.83 -4.05 28.19
N GLY A 88 23.82 -4.84 27.12
CA GLY A 88 23.19 -4.48 25.83
C GLY A 88 21.69 -4.21 25.99
N ILE A 89 20.97 -5.06 26.73
CA ILE A 89 19.55 -4.86 27.05
C ILE A 89 19.37 -3.56 27.84
N ALA A 90 20.17 -3.32 28.88
CA ALA A 90 20.05 -2.11 29.69
C ALA A 90 20.24 -0.84 28.85
N TYR A 91 21.24 -0.80 27.97
CA TYR A 91 21.47 0.33 27.08
C TYR A 91 20.32 0.54 26.08
N LEU A 92 19.83 -0.53 25.44
CA LEU A 92 18.70 -0.44 24.52
C LEU A 92 17.45 0.11 25.23
N GLN A 93 17.16 -0.37 26.43
CA GLN A 93 15.98 0.05 27.18
C GLN A 93 16.11 1.49 27.70
N LEU A 94 17.29 1.92 28.14
CA LEU A 94 17.55 3.33 28.47
C LEU A 94 17.37 4.25 27.27
N PHE A 95 17.79 3.81 26.09
CA PHE A 95 17.55 4.55 24.85
C PHE A 95 16.05 4.70 24.55
N ILE A 96 15.29 3.61 24.69
CA ILE A 96 13.84 3.59 24.48
C ILE A 96 13.12 4.51 25.46
N ILE A 97 13.48 4.44 26.75
CA ILE A 97 12.87 5.29 27.79
C ILE A 97 13.04 6.77 27.46
N ASN A 98 14.23 7.20 27.04
CA ASN A 98 14.51 8.62 26.76
C ASN A 98 13.81 9.16 25.49
N ASN A 99 13.53 8.30 24.50
CA ASN A 99 13.06 8.73 23.18
C ASN A 99 11.59 8.37 22.89
N PHE A 100 11.02 7.35 23.55
CA PHE A 100 9.71 6.78 23.24
C PHE A 100 8.70 6.74 24.39
N LEU A 101 9.11 6.84 25.66
CA LEU A 101 8.18 6.63 26.77
C LEU A 101 8.22 7.74 27.83
N GLY A 102 9.42 8.18 28.21
CA GLY A 102 9.64 8.99 29.42
C GLY A 102 9.33 8.24 30.72
N PRO A 103 9.51 8.87 31.90
CA PRO A 103 10.30 10.09 32.10
C PRO A 103 11.76 9.86 31.73
N LYS A 104 12.45 10.94 31.31
CA LYS A 104 13.85 10.86 30.85
C LYS A 104 14.80 10.50 31.99
N VAL A 105 15.79 9.65 31.69
CA VAL A 105 16.78 9.14 32.62
C VAL A 105 18.17 9.38 32.06
N LYS A 106 19.02 10.07 32.82
CA LYS A 106 20.40 10.40 32.42
C LYS A 106 21.41 9.72 33.33
N LEU A 107 22.38 9.03 32.73
CA LEU A 107 23.53 8.49 33.45
C LEU A 107 24.57 9.60 33.65
N HIS A 108 24.72 10.11 34.87
CA HIS A 108 25.61 11.24 35.18
C HIS A 108 27.11 10.97 34.99
N GLN A 109 27.54 9.71 34.94
CA GLN A 109 28.96 9.32 34.85
C GLN A 109 29.42 9.01 33.42
N PHE A 110 28.52 9.03 32.44
CA PHE A 110 28.83 8.81 31.03
C PHE A 110 29.29 10.12 30.37
N GLU A 111 30.33 10.76 30.91
CA GLU A 111 30.94 11.92 30.23
C GLU A 111 31.79 11.42 29.05
N GLN A 112 31.17 11.43 27.86
CA GLN A 112 31.70 11.28 26.49
C GLN A 112 33.17 10.84 26.37
N THR A 113 33.46 9.57 26.67
CA THR A 113 34.73 8.94 26.26
C THR A 113 34.80 8.75 24.73
N ILE A 114 33.64 8.69 24.06
CA ILE A 114 33.50 8.43 22.63
C ILE A 114 33.04 9.70 21.90
N SER A 115 33.74 10.02 20.81
CA SER A 115 33.39 11.18 19.99
C SER A 115 32.03 11.00 19.31
N GLN A 116 31.21 12.07 19.29
CA GLN A 116 29.91 12.06 18.60
C GLN A 116 30.03 11.71 17.12
N THR A 117 31.16 12.03 16.49
CA THR A 117 31.47 11.66 15.11
C THR A 117 31.55 10.14 14.93
N THR A 118 32.20 9.42 15.85
CA THR A 118 32.28 7.96 15.80
C THR A 118 30.92 7.29 15.96
N ILE A 119 30.09 7.83 16.86
CA ILE A 119 28.72 7.33 17.10
C ILE A 119 27.88 7.50 15.83
N ASN A 120 27.90 8.70 15.25
CA ASN A 120 27.14 8.98 14.03
C ASN A 120 27.62 8.13 12.86
N ASP A 121 28.94 7.99 12.65
CA ASP A 121 29.50 7.19 11.56
C ASP A 121 29.12 5.70 11.66
N HIS A 122 28.94 5.17 12.87
CA HIS A 122 28.49 3.79 13.08
C HIS A 122 26.97 3.62 12.87
N LEU A 123 26.18 4.62 13.25
CA LEU A 123 24.72 4.57 13.15
C LEU A 123 24.18 5.04 11.79
N ILE A 124 25.02 5.58 10.90
CA ILE A 124 24.65 5.86 9.51
C ILE A 124 24.53 4.54 8.75
N CYS A 125 23.40 4.33 8.09
CA CYS A 125 23.14 3.16 7.24
C CYS A 125 22.57 3.63 5.90
N ASP A 126 23.07 3.09 4.79
CA ASP A 126 22.59 3.38 3.44
C ASP A 126 22.48 4.88 3.11
N GLY A 127 23.43 5.67 3.64
CA GLY A 127 23.46 7.12 3.41
C GLY A 127 22.51 7.95 4.26
N GLU A 128 21.70 7.30 5.10
CA GLU A 128 20.72 7.95 5.97
C GLU A 128 21.33 8.24 7.35
N THR A 129 21.08 9.45 7.86
CA THR A 129 21.62 9.89 9.16
C THR A 129 20.58 9.77 10.27
N PRO A 130 20.99 9.55 11.53
CA PRO A 130 20.07 9.62 12.66
C PRO A 130 19.43 11.00 12.79
N VAL A 131 18.13 11.03 13.10
CA VAL A 131 17.39 12.28 13.29
C VAL A 131 18.05 13.14 14.37
N SER A 132 18.23 14.43 14.07
CA SER A 132 19.00 15.35 14.91
C SER A 132 18.41 15.65 16.30
N THR A 133 17.15 15.30 16.53
CA THR A 133 16.44 15.48 17.82
C THR A 133 16.56 14.28 18.75
N VAL A 134 17.17 13.18 18.30
CA VAL A 134 17.33 11.97 19.11
C VAL A 134 18.27 12.27 20.27
N GLU A 135 17.85 11.91 21.48
CA GLU A 135 18.65 12.07 22.68
C GLU A 135 19.40 10.78 23.00
N HIS A 136 20.62 10.91 23.51
CA HIS A 136 21.45 9.80 23.99
C HIS A 136 21.73 8.69 22.95
N LEU A 137 22.21 9.07 21.75
CA LEU A 137 22.63 8.13 20.70
C LEU A 137 23.74 7.16 21.14
N ASP A 138 24.51 7.54 22.14
CA ASP A 138 25.52 6.72 22.81
C ASP A 138 24.93 5.42 23.37
N TYR A 139 23.73 5.45 23.96
CA TYR A 139 23.10 4.23 24.50
C TYR A 139 22.78 3.24 23.39
N LEU A 140 22.19 3.72 22.28
CA LEU A 140 21.91 2.86 21.13
C LEU A 140 23.21 2.31 20.53
N PHE A 141 24.25 3.13 20.40
CA PHE A 141 25.55 2.71 19.90
C PHE A 141 26.19 1.59 20.74
N GLN A 142 26.10 1.64 22.06
CA GLN A 142 26.58 0.55 22.91
C GLN A 142 25.75 -0.72 22.71
N ALA A 143 24.43 -0.60 22.58
CA ALA A 143 23.56 -1.73 22.31
C ALA A 143 23.86 -2.37 20.94
N THR A 144 24.10 -1.59 19.88
CA THR A 144 24.44 -2.13 18.55
C THR A 144 25.80 -2.83 18.53
N LYS A 145 26.75 -2.42 19.38
CA LYS A 145 28.01 -3.13 19.55
C LYS A 145 27.83 -4.53 20.15
N VAL A 146 26.95 -4.69 21.12
CA VAL A 146 26.66 -6.01 21.71
C VAL A 146 25.86 -6.88 20.75
N PHE A 147 24.83 -6.29 20.14
CA PHE A 147 23.90 -6.98 19.26
C PHE A 147 24.26 -6.77 17.79
N ASN A 148 25.45 -7.23 17.41
CA ASN A 148 25.91 -7.24 16.02
C ASN A 148 26.03 -8.67 15.49
N ILE A 149 25.35 -8.96 14.38
CA ILE A 149 25.37 -10.27 13.71
C ILE A 149 26.77 -10.68 13.28
N GLU A 150 27.60 -9.72 12.88
CA GLU A 150 28.95 -9.96 12.35
C GLU A 150 29.98 -10.31 13.45
N GLN A 151 29.67 -10.08 14.73
CA GLN A 151 30.58 -10.47 15.81
C GLN A 151 30.58 -11.98 16.04
N ASN A 152 31.78 -12.54 16.20
CA ASN A 152 31.98 -13.95 16.57
C ASN A 152 31.76 -14.13 18.08
N GLN A 153 30.50 -14.17 18.50
CA GLN A 153 30.14 -14.71 19.81
C GLN A 153 29.99 -16.23 19.72
N THR A 154 30.56 -16.94 20.67
CA THR A 154 30.59 -18.41 20.72
C THR A 154 29.21 -19.00 21.05
N ASN A 155 28.33 -18.23 21.73
CA ASN A 155 27.03 -18.71 22.22
C ASN A 155 25.82 -17.85 21.77
N LYS A 156 25.54 -17.81 20.45
CA LYS A 156 24.31 -17.17 19.93
C LYS A 156 23.07 -18.06 20.12
N ASN A 157 22.25 -17.76 21.12
CA ASN A 157 20.95 -18.40 21.37
C ASN A 157 19.78 -17.60 20.75
N TRP A 158 18.55 -18.14 20.84
CA TRP A 158 17.38 -17.45 20.30
C TRP A 158 17.07 -16.11 20.98
N THR A 159 17.36 -15.94 22.27
CA THR A 159 17.15 -14.65 22.96
C THR A 159 18.08 -13.58 22.44
N TRP A 160 19.34 -13.93 22.16
CA TRP A 160 20.29 -13.03 21.52
C TRP A 160 19.81 -12.56 20.14
N TYR A 161 19.32 -13.47 19.29
CA TYR A 161 18.78 -13.09 17.98
C TYR A 161 17.54 -12.20 18.10
N TRP A 162 16.69 -12.43 19.11
CA TRP A 162 15.49 -11.61 19.33
C TRP A 162 15.85 -10.20 19.81
N TRP A 163 16.77 -10.06 20.77
CA TRP A 163 17.26 -8.74 21.19
C TRP A 163 18.04 -8.03 20.09
N THR A 164 18.73 -8.77 19.23
CA THR A 164 19.37 -8.22 18.03
C THR A 164 18.34 -7.66 17.06
N MET A 165 17.28 -8.41 16.76
CA MET A 165 16.17 -7.93 15.94
C MET A 165 15.54 -6.65 16.51
N ARG A 166 15.31 -6.59 17.83
CA ARG A 166 14.77 -5.39 18.51
C ARG A 166 15.72 -4.20 18.42
N THR A 167 17.02 -4.43 18.56
CA THR A 167 18.05 -3.37 18.45
C THR A 167 18.10 -2.82 17.04
N VAL A 168 18.16 -3.70 16.03
CA VAL A 168 18.15 -3.34 14.60
C VAL A 168 16.89 -2.53 14.25
N PHE A 169 15.72 -2.96 14.72
CA PHE A 169 14.48 -2.24 14.43
C PHE A 169 14.40 -0.89 15.17
N THR A 170 14.92 -0.82 16.40
CA THR A 170 15.01 0.45 17.14
C THR A 170 15.97 1.43 16.45
N HIS A 171 17.09 0.94 15.93
CA HIS A 171 18.02 1.72 15.11
C HIS A 171 17.34 2.23 13.83
N GLN A 172 16.62 1.36 13.13
CA GLN A 172 15.83 1.78 11.95
C GLN A 172 14.84 2.90 12.28
N LYS A 173 14.16 2.87 13.44
CA LYS A 173 13.19 3.92 13.81
C LYS A 173 13.81 5.31 13.98
N MET A 174 15.14 5.40 14.14
CA MET A 174 15.88 6.67 14.31
C MET A 174 16.31 7.33 13.00
N LEU A 175 16.28 6.58 11.90
CA LEU A 175 16.59 7.09 10.57
C LEU A 175 15.33 7.75 9.97
N GLU A 176 15.52 8.75 9.12
CA GLU A 176 14.41 9.40 8.40
C GLU A 176 13.78 8.44 7.38
N GLU A 177 14.61 7.69 6.67
CA GLU A 177 14.20 6.73 5.64
C GLU A 177 14.54 5.29 6.04
N ARG A 178 13.95 4.34 5.30
CA ARG A 178 14.18 2.90 5.49
C ARG A 178 15.54 2.48 4.96
N SER A 179 16.26 1.63 5.67
CA SER A 179 17.57 1.09 5.30
C SER A 179 17.45 -0.37 4.88
N MET A 180 18.00 -0.70 3.71
CA MET A 180 18.10 -2.05 3.19
C MET A 180 19.10 -2.90 3.99
N THR A 181 20.20 -2.32 4.45
CA THR A 181 21.17 -3.04 5.30
C THR A 181 20.52 -3.45 6.62
N LEU A 182 19.81 -2.56 7.31
CA LEU A 182 19.07 -2.91 8.52
C LEU A 182 17.92 -3.89 8.25
N CYS A 183 17.24 -3.78 7.10
CA CYS A 183 16.24 -4.76 6.66
C CYS A 183 16.83 -6.16 6.56
N ASN A 184 17.99 -6.30 5.91
CA ASN A 184 18.65 -7.59 5.74
C ASN A 184 19.08 -8.19 7.08
N HIS A 185 19.64 -7.39 7.99
CA HIS A 185 19.99 -7.85 9.33
C HIS A 185 18.75 -8.31 10.13
N ALA A 186 17.65 -7.56 10.07
CA ALA A 186 16.40 -7.95 10.71
C ALA A 186 15.88 -9.27 10.12
N GLN A 187 15.91 -9.44 8.79
CA GLN A 187 15.47 -10.67 8.14
C GLN A 187 16.35 -11.86 8.55
N MET A 188 17.67 -11.71 8.61
CA MET A 188 18.58 -12.76 9.08
C MET A 188 18.24 -13.21 10.52
N CYS A 189 17.94 -12.27 11.42
CA CYS A 189 17.49 -12.60 12.76
C CYS A 189 16.16 -13.35 12.74
N ILE A 190 15.19 -12.89 11.94
CA ILE A 190 13.88 -13.53 11.86
C ILE A 190 13.99 -14.96 11.32
N ASP A 191 14.75 -15.18 10.25
CA ASP A 191 14.97 -16.50 9.66
C ASP A 191 15.59 -17.46 10.68
N LYS A 192 16.52 -16.97 11.51
CA LYS A 192 17.09 -17.76 12.63
C LYS A 192 16.06 -18.03 13.71
N LEU A 193 15.30 -17.03 14.15
CA LEU A 193 14.30 -17.19 15.22
C LEU A 193 13.17 -18.15 14.83
N LEU A 194 12.76 -18.16 13.57
CA LEU A 194 11.78 -19.12 13.06
C LEU A 194 12.24 -20.58 13.24
N THR A 195 13.54 -20.87 13.20
CA THR A 195 14.07 -22.21 13.47
C THR A 195 13.96 -22.63 14.94
N TYR A 196 13.90 -21.66 15.86
CA TYR A 196 13.78 -21.88 17.31
C TYR A 196 12.33 -21.79 17.82
N GLN A 197 11.34 -21.65 16.94
CA GLN A 197 9.93 -21.44 17.33
C GLN A 197 9.43 -22.51 18.31
N SER A 198 9.83 -23.76 18.14
CA SER A 198 9.42 -24.89 19.00
C SER A 198 9.91 -24.79 20.44
N GLU A 199 10.99 -24.04 20.70
CA GLU A 199 11.54 -23.86 22.04
C GLU A 199 10.80 -22.77 22.84
N MET A 200 9.99 -21.93 22.16
CA MET A 200 9.26 -20.83 22.76
C MET A 200 7.91 -21.29 23.32
N ASN A 201 7.49 -20.73 24.45
CA ASN A 201 6.15 -20.95 24.99
C ASN A 201 5.07 -20.21 24.15
N LYS A 202 3.79 -20.54 24.35
CA LYS A 202 2.69 -19.95 23.55
C LYS A 202 2.66 -18.42 23.58
N VAL A 203 2.91 -17.80 24.74
CA VAL A 203 2.89 -16.33 24.88
C VAL A 203 4.06 -15.70 24.13
N GLN A 204 5.26 -16.25 24.27
CA GLN A 204 6.46 -15.84 23.53
C GLN A 204 6.25 -15.99 22.02
N GLN A 205 5.64 -17.10 21.56
CA GLN A 205 5.33 -17.28 20.13
C GLN A 205 4.39 -16.18 19.61
N ILE A 206 3.32 -15.85 20.36
CA ILE A 206 2.40 -14.77 19.96
C ILE A 206 3.15 -13.42 19.89
N LEU A 207 3.92 -13.07 20.92
CA LEU A 207 4.69 -11.81 20.94
C LEU A 207 5.72 -11.76 19.80
N PHE A 208 6.40 -12.87 19.54
CA PHE A 208 7.36 -13.01 18.45
C PHE A 208 6.69 -12.75 17.09
N PHE A 209 5.55 -13.39 16.83
CA PHE A 209 4.83 -13.17 15.57
C PHE A 209 4.29 -11.74 15.43
N ILE A 210 3.81 -11.13 16.52
CA ILE A 210 3.41 -9.71 16.52
C ILE A 210 4.59 -8.81 16.13
N GLU A 211 5.76 -9.01 16.74
CA GLU A 211 6.97 -8.23 16.45
C GLU A 211 7.45 -8.43 15.01
N ILE A 212 7.48 -9.66 14.51
CA ILE A 212 7.81 -9.96 13.11
C ILE A 212 6.84 -9.24 12.17
N THR A 213 5.55 -9.28 12.44
CA THR A 213 4.55 -8.64 11.58
C THR A 213 4.81 -7.15 11.47
N TYR A 214 5.02 -6.43 12.59
CA TYR A 214 5.33 -5.00 12.53
C TYR A 214 6.62 -4.67 11.77
N ILE A 215 7.68 -5.47 11.97
CA ILE A 215 8.96 -5.28 11.28
C ILE A 215 8.79 -5.53 9.77
N SER A 216 8.10 -6.61 9.42
CA SER A 216 7.87 -7.03 8.03
C SER A 216 6.97 -6.04 7.30
N GLU A 217 5.94 -5.50 7.97
CA GLU A 217 5.09 -4.42 7.44
C GLU A 217 5.89 -3.15 7.21
N TYR A 218 6.78 -2.78 8.14
CA TYR A 218 7.63 -1.61 7.99
C TYR A 218 8.55 -1.71 6.75
N TYR A 219 9.02 -2.92 6.41
CA TYR A 219 9.88 -3.18 5.26
C TYR A 219 9.16 -3.75 4.02
N TYR A 220 7.83 -3.71 3.97
CA TYR A 220 7.02 -4.13 2.81
C TYR A 220 7.14 -5.62 2.44
N ASN A 221 7.43 -6.49 3.40
CA ASN A 221 7.48 -7.94 3.19
C ASN A 221 6.11 -8.58 3.43
N TRP A 222 5.16 -8.30 2.53
CA TRP A 222 3.74 -8.65 2.67
C TRP A 222 3.46 -10.16 2.85
N LYS A 223 4.27 -11.01 2.21
CA LYS A 223 4.11 -12.48 2.33
C LYS A 223 4.34 -12.95 3.76
N GLN A 224 5.38 -12.42 4.40
CA GLN A 224 5.74 -12.76 5.78
C GLN A 224 4.75 -12.17 6.79
N VAL A 225 4.21 -10.99 6.49
CA VAL A 225 3.14 -10.35 7.26
C VAL A 225 1.92 -11.27 7.34
N ASP A 226 1.44 -11.75 6.20
CA ASP A 226 0.26 -12.62 6.15
C ASP A 226 0.46 -13.95 6.89
N THR A 227 1.65 -14.54 6.80
CA THR A 227 1.94 -15.80 7.51
C THR A 227 2.05 -15.59 9.01
N ALA A 228 2.83 -14.60 9.46
CA ALA A 228 3.04 -14.35 10.89
C ALA A 228 1.75 -13.92 11.59
N LYS A 229 0.94 -13.06 10.96
CA LYS A 229 -0.35 -12.63 11.49
C LYS A 229 -1.33 -13.80 11.66
N LYS A 230 -1.41 -14.69 10.67
CA LYS A 230 -2.25 -15.91 10.76
C LYS A 230 -1.81 -16.79 11.93
N GLN A 231 -0.51 -17.00 12.09
CA GLN A 231 0.04 -17.78 13.21
C GLN A 231 -0.25 -17.14 14.57
N ALA A 232 -0.09 -15.82 14.71
CA ALA A 232 -0.44 -15.11 15.94
C ALA A 232 -1.92 -15.30 16.33
N LEU A 233 -2.83 -15.21 15.36
CA LEU A 233 -4.26 -15.40 15.58
C LEU A 233 -4.62 -16.84 15.92
N GLU A 234 -4.08 -17.81 15.19
CA GLU A 234 -4.30 -19.24 15.44
C GLU A 234 -3.83 -19.66 16.84
N ILE A 235 -2.64 -19.21 17.26
CA ILE A 235 -2.09 -19.53 18.59
C ILE A 235 -2.87 -18.83 19.70
N SER A 236 -3.37 -17.61 19.46
CA SER A 236 -4.19 -16.87 20.42
C SER A 236 -5.56 -17.50 20.68
N GLY A 237 -6.08 -18.29 19.73
CA GLY A 237 -7.40 -18.93 19.84
C GLY A 237 -8.60 -17.96 19.77
N LEU A 238 -8.37 -16.70 19.39
CA LEU A 238 -9.39 -15.67 19.24
C LEU A 238 -10.12 -15.79 17.91
N GLU A 239 -11.44 -15.82 17.97
CA GLU A 239 -12.33 -15.61 16.84
C GLU A 239 -12.96 -14.23 16.96
N ILE A 240 -12.79 -13.41 15.93
CA ILE A 240 -13.22 -12.01 15.95
C ILE A 240 -14.15 -11.79 14.76
N ASN A 241 -15.42 -11.53 15.06
CA ASN A 241 -16.46 -11.25 14.09
C ASN A 241 -16.95 -9.82 14.22
N LEU A 242 -17.26 -9.19 13.08
CA LEU A 242 -17.74 -7.82 13.01
C LEU A 242 -19.26 -7.87 12.79
N THR A 243 -20.03 -7.43 13.78
CA THR A 243 -21.50 -7.50 13.80
C THR A 243 -22.11 -6.11 13.78
N GLY A 244 -23.35 -6.00 13.27
CA GLY A 244 -24.11 -4.74 13.26
C GLY A 244 -25.19 -4.74 14.34
N GLN A 245 -25.13 -3.79 15.27
CA GLN A 245 -26.13 -3.59 16.33
C GLN A 245 -26.79 -2.22 16.24
N LEU A 246 -28.06 -2.13 16.66
CA LEU A 246 -28.80 -0.86 16.60
C LEU A 246 -28.30 0.12 17.68
N GLY A 247 -27.88 1.31 17.26
CA GLY A 247 -27.41 2.36 18.15
C GLY A 247 -27.52 3.78 17.59
N LYS A 248 -27.22 4.76 18.43
CA LYS A 248 -27.21 6.20 18.12
C LYS A 248 -25.80 6.78 18.23
N ARG A 249 -25.50 7.74 17.36
CA ARG A 249 -24.22 8.49 17.36
C ARG A 249 -24.38 9.96 17.73
N THR A 250 -25.59 10.49 17.70
CA THR A 250 -25.86 11.90 18.03
C THR A 250 -26.96 12.02 19.06
N ARG A 251 -26.91 13.08 19.88
CA ARG A 251 -27.86 13.33 20.96
C ARG A 251 -29.29 13.53 20.46
N TYR A 252 -29.44 14.07 19.25
CA TYR A 252 -30.75 14.41 18.65
C TYR A 252 -31.28 13.33 17.69
N GLN A 253 -30.59 12.19 17.55
CA GLN A 253 -31.03 11.10 16.68
C GLN A 253 -32.27 10.41 17.26
N ILE A 254 -33.35 10.36 16.48
CA ILE A 254 -34.61 9.70 16.90
C ILE A 254 -34.51 8.19 16.68
N ASN A 255 -34.19 7.76 15.45
CA ASN A 255 -34.16 6.35 15.05
C ASN A 255 -32.76 5.75 15.23
N ASN A 256 -32.69 4.54 15.79
CA ASN A 256 -31.43 3.78 15.86
C ASN A 256 -31.04 3.29 14.48
N THR A 257 -29.75 3.37 14.16
CA THR A 257 -29.17 2.84 12.92
C THR A 257 -28.22 1.70 13.27
N SER A 258 -27.95 0.80 12.31
CA SER A 258 -26.94 -0.23 12.50
C SER A 258 -25.56 0.40 12.73
N GLN A 259 -24.86 -0.06 13.76
CA GLN A 259 -23.53 0.36 14.20
C GLN A 259 -22.65 -0.87 14.36
N LEU A 260 -21.38 -0.75 14.00
CA LEU A 260 -20.45 -1.86 14.06
C LEU A 260 -20.03 -2.16 15.51
N LEU A 261 -20.03 -3.43 15.87
CA LEU A 261 -19.61 -3.95 17.17
C LEU A 261 -18.83 -5.26 16.96
N LEU A 262 -17.77 -5.46 17.75
CA LEU A 262 -17.05 -6.73 17.75
C LEU A 262 -17.77 -7.78 18.59
N ASP A 263 -17.86 -8.97 18.02
CA ASP A 263 -18.22 -10.20 18.69
C ASP A 263 -16.95 -11.06 18.78
N ILE A 264 -16.51 -11.35 20.01
CA ILE A 264 -15.24 -12.04 20.29
C ILE A 264 -15.54 -13.34 21.01
N THR A 265 -15.16 -14.46 20.40
CA THR A 265 -15.30 -15.80 20.96
C THR A 265 -13.93 -16.46 21.14
N ARG A 266 -13.81 -17.30 22.17
CA ARG A 266 -12.61 -18.12 22.42
C ARG A 266 -12.92 -19.55 21.99
N LYS A 267 -12.08 -20.15 21.13
CA LYS A 267 -12.31 -21.50 20.57
C LYS A 267 -12.37 -22.61 21.62
N GLU A 268 -11.73 -22.41 22.78
CA GLU A 268 -11.78 -23.34 23.90
C GLU A 268 -12.03 -22.56 25.20
N ALA A 269 -12.58 -23.23 26.21
CA ALA A 269 -12.61 -22.75 27.60
C ALA A 269 -11.19 -22.75 28.22
N GLN A 270 -10.19 -22.27 27.46
CA GLN A 270 -8.84 -22.06 27.95
C GLN A 270 -8.87 -20.95 28.99
N GLN A 271 -8.34 -21.26 30.17
CA GLN A 271 -7.96 -20.25 31.16
C GLN A 271 -7.15 -19.14 30.46
N THR A 272 -7.35 -17.89 30.87
CA THR A 272 -6.63 -16.73 30.34
C THR A 272 -5.13 -17.03 30.18
N LEU A 273 -4.58 -16.74 29.00
CA LEU A 273 -3.19 -17.08 28.64
C LEU A 273 -2.18 -16.49 29.64
N THR A 274 -2.54 -15.39 30.31
CA THR A 274 -1.87 -14.92 31.51
C THR A 274 -2.78 -15.04 32.74
N ASN A 275 -2.19 -15.44 33.88
CA ASN A 275 -2.85 -15.48 35.20
C ASN A 275 -2.90 -14.08 35.86
N ASN A 276 -3.03 -13.00 35.10
CA ASN A 276 -2.98 -11.63 35.62
C ASN A 276 -4.36 -11.11 36.08
N ASN A 277 -5.10 -11.94 36.83
CA ASN A 277 -6.22 -11.49 37.67
C ASN A 277 -5.77 -10.72 38.92
N MET A 278 -4.48 -10.37 39.04
CA MET A 278 -3.92 -9.58 40.14
C MET A 278 -3.40 -8.22 39.64
N ILE A 279 -4.13 -7.56 38.74
CA ILE A 279 -3.95 -6.12 38.55
C ILE A 279 -5.08 -5.44 39.30
N ASN A 280 -4.77 -4.89 40.48
CA ASN A 280 -5.70 -4.00 41.19
C ASN A 280 -6.05 -2.84 40.24
N GLU A 281 -7.25 -2.87 39.65
CA GLU A 281 -7.79 -1.82 38.77
C GLU A 281 -7.67 -0.42 39.41
N GLU A 282 -7.67 -0.37 40.75
CA GLU A 282 -7.66 0.86 41.55
C GLU A 282 -6.34 1.66 41.52
N ASN A 283 -5.23 1.15 40.95
CA ASN A 283 -3.93 1.84 40.93
C ASN A 283 -3.23 1.95 39.56
N LEU A 284 -3.94 1.69 38.45
CA LEU A 284 -3.42 1.80 37.08
C LEU A 284 -3.40 3.27 36.61
N ILE A 285 -2.25 3.94 36.71
CA ILE A 285 -2.07 5.28 36.11
C ILE A 285 -1.85 5.12 34.61
N LEU A 286 -2.93 5.22 33.85
CA LEU A 286 -2.93 5.06 32.40
C LEU A 286 -3.12 6.38 31.65
N PRO A 287 -2.76 6.45 30.34
CA PRO A 287 -2.95 7.65 29.52
C PRO A 287 -4.39 8.12 29.53
N LYS A 288 -4.61 9.41 29.79
CA LYS A 288 -5.97 9.97 29.85
C LYS A 288 -6.68 9.88 28.49
N ASN A 289 -7.85 9.26 28.48
CA ASN A 289 -8.76 9.22 27.32
C ASN A 289 -9.72 10.43 27.37
N LEU A 290 -9.51 11.43 26.51
CA LEU A 290 -10.30 12.66 26.52
C LEU A 290 -11.70 12.44 25.90
N ALA A 291 -12.71 13.04 26.54
CA ALA A 291 -14.08 13.08 26.04
C ALA A 291 -14.20 14.01 24.82
N LEU A 292 -15.15 13.73 23.92
CA LEU A 292 -15.38 14.48 22.69
C LEU A 292 -16.04 15.85 22.94
N ASN A 293 -16.68 16.10 24.09
CA ASN A 293 -17.23 17.41 24.50
C ASN A 293 -18.02 18.17 23.42
N ASP A 294 -18.57 17.47 22.42
CA ASP A 294 -19.37 18.05 21.33
C ASP A 294 -20.86 18.08 21.71
N ASP A 295 -21.57 19.12 21.29
CA ASP A 295 -22.99 19.30 21.64
C ASP A 295 -23.94 18.40 20.84
N VAL A 296 -23.48 17.84 19.72
CA VAL A 296 -24.32 17.05 18.80
C VAL A 296 -23.90 15.58 18.80
N VAL A 297 -22.62 15.28 18.69
CA VAL A 297 -22.05 13.93 18.57
C VAL A 297 -21.80 13.35 19.97
N LEU A 298 -22.16 12.08 20.16
CA LEU A 298 -21.92 11.37 21.41
C LEU A 298 -20.44 10.98 21.54
N ASN A 299 -19.94 10.94 22.78
CA ASN A 299 -18.58 10.45 23.09
C ASN A 299 -18.37 9.00 22.65
N GLN A 300 -19.39 8.17 22.85
CA GLN A 300 -19.45 6.76 22.50
C GLN A 300 -20.82 6.45 21.90
N ILE A 301 -20.88 5.41 21.08
CA ILE A 301 -22.14 4.93 20.50
C ILE A 301 -23.04 4.45 21.63
N GLN A 302 -24.29 4.93 21.64
CA GLN A 302 -25.29 4.46 22.60
C GLN A 302 -26.11 3.35 21.93
N PHE A 303 -25.91 2.11 22.37
CA PHE A 303 -26.64 0.94 21.86
C PHE A 303 -28.02 0.82 22.50
N GLN A 304 -28.94 0.19 21.78
CA GLN A 304 -30.32 0.02 22.23
C GLN A 304 -30.46 -1.02 23.34
N ASN A 305 -29.76 -2.16 23.23
CA ASN A 305 -29.91 -3.25 24.17
C ASN A 305 -28.76 -3.26 25.17
N GLU A 306 -29.07 -3.56 26.43
CA GLU A 306 -28.05 -3.75 27.48
C GLU A 306 -27.14 -4.95 27.18
N THR A 307 -27.61 -5.95 26.43
CA THR A 307 -26.82 -7.11 25.95
C THR A 307 -25.69 -6.69 25.02
N ASP A 308 -25.87 -5.63 24.24
CA ASP A 308 -24.83 -5.17 23.30
C ASP A 308 -23.64 -4.58 24.07
N TYR A 309 -23.89 -4.01 25.24
CA TYR A 309 -22.85 -3.62 26.18
C TYR A 309 -22.16 -4.82 26.83
N GLN A 310 -22.82 -5.98 26.95
CA GLN A 310 -22.18 -7.19 27.50
C GLN A 310 -21.03 -7.67 26.61
N ASN A 311 -21.13 -7.51 25.28
CA ASN A 311 -20.01 -7.81 24.39
C ASN A 311 -18.80 -6.88 24.66
N LEU A 312 -19.04 -5.60 24.98
CA LEU A 312 -17.99 -4.68 25.43
C LEU A 312 -17.44 -5.01 26.84
N THR A 313 -18.11 -5.89 27.60
CA THR A 313 -17.65 -6.33 28.93
C THR A 313 -16.82 -7.60 28.93
N ILE A 314 -16.67 -8.29 27.80
CA ILE A 314 -15.81 -9.47 27.70
C ILE A 314 -14.36 -9.04 28.04
N GLN A 315 -13.82 -9.61 29.11
CA GLN A 315 -12.48 -9.29 29.60
C GLN A 315 -11.43 -9.91 28.66
N LEU A 316 -10.77 -9.05 27.89
CA LEU A 316 -9.60 -9.44 27.12
C LEU A 316 -8.33 -9.32 27.94
N ASP A 317 -7.48 -10.32 27.84
CA ASP A 317 -6.12 -10.31 28.37
C ASP A 317 -5.23 -9.34 27.58
N ILE A 318 -4.10 -8.92 28.14
CA ILE A 318 -3.10 -8.05 27.51
C ILE A 318 -2.66 -8.63 26.16
N ILE A 319 -2.39 -9.94 26.08
CA ILE A 319 -1.98 -10.61 24.84
C ILE A 319 -3.10 -10.55 23.78
N GLU A 320 -4.36 -10.69 24.20
CA GLU A 320 -5.52 -10.59 23.31
C GLU A 320 -5.75 -9.14 22.84
N GLN A 321 -5.48 -8.14 23.69
CA GLN A 321 -5.51 -6.73 23.28
C GLN A 321 -4.38 -6.42 22.28
N LEU A 322 -3.19 -7.03 22.43
CA LEU A 322 -2.09 -6.87 21.48
C LEU A 322 -2.39 -7.49 20.11
N THR A 323 -3.04 -8.67 20.07
CA THR A 323 -3.44 -9.28 18.80
C THR A 323 -4.54 -8.49 18.09
N LEU A 324 -5.48 -7.89 18.83
CA LEU A 324 -6.43 -6.94 18.25
C LEU A 324 -5.72 -5.69 17.71
N LEU A 325 -4.80 -5.12 18.48
CA LEU A 325 -4.02 -3.95 18.04
C LEU A 325 -3.23 -4.24 16.75
N LEU A 326 -2.67 -5.45 16.63
CA LEU A 326 -2.01 -5.93 15.41
C LEU A 326 -2.97 -5.91 14.20
N ILE A 327 -4.20 -6.42 14.37
CA ILE A 327 -5.19 -6.41 13.28
C ILE A 327 -5.53 -4.99 12.84
N ILE A 328 -5.72 -4.06 13.79
CA ILE A 328 -6.06 -2.66 13.50
C ILE A 328 -4.93 -2.00 12.70
N TYR A 329 -3.70 -2.13 13.18
CA TYR A 329 -2.53 -1.53 12.57
C TYR A 329 -2.29 -2.07 11.15
N HIS A 330 -2.36 -3.38 10.96
CA HIS A 330 -2.27 -4.01 9.65
C HIS A 330 -3.33 -3.49 8.67
N ARG A 331 -4.59 -3.38 9.12
CA ARG A 331 -5.69 -2.85 8.29
C ARG A 331 -5.45 -1.40 7.89
N GLN A 332 -4.78 -0.61 8.73
CA GLN A 332 -4.50 0.80 8.45
C GLN A 332 -3.48 0.97 7.34
N ILE A 333 -2.48 0.08 7.29
CA ILE A 333 -1.44 0.12 6.28
C ILE A 333 -1.95 -0.40 4.93
N ASN A 334 -2.79 -1.44 4.93
CA ASN A 334 -3.14 -2.19 3.72
C ASN A 334 -4.48 -1.84 3.07
N HIS A 335 -5.29 -0.98 3.71
CA HIS A 335 -6.56 -0.58 3.12
C HIS A 335 -6.57 0.91 2.79
N PRO A 336 -7.08 1.28 1.60
CA PRO A 336 -7.32 2.67 1.27
C PRO A 336 -8.15 3.35 2.37
N SER A 337 -7.83 4.62 2.65
CA SER A 337 -8.59 5.43 3.60
C SER A 337 -10.01 5.66 3.06
N HIS A 338 -10.94 4.80 3.48
CA HIS A 338 -12.33 4.82 3.07
C HIS A 338 -13.20 4.84 4.34
N GLU A 339 -14.35 5.52 4.30
CA GLU A 339 -15.17 5.70 5.51
C GLU A 339 -15.54 4.36 6.18
N ILE A 340 -15.85 3.34 5.39
CA ILE A 340 -16.18 1.99 5.88
C ILE A 340 -15.01 1.37 6.65
N THR A 341 -13.79 1.40 6.11
CA THR A 341 -12.62 0.80 6.76
C THR A 341 -12.27 1.53 8.05
N THR A 342 -12.45 2.86 8.07
CA THR A 342 -12.28 3.65 9.30
C THR A 342 -13.30 3.29 10.38
N GLU A 343 -14.58 3.08 10.02
CA GLU A 343 -15.61 2.68 10.98
C GLU A 343 -15.39 1.27 11.54
N GLU A 344 -14.91 0.34 10.70
CA GLU A 344 -14.49 -0.98 11.18
C GLU A 344 -13.38 -0.84 12.23
N GLN A 345 -12.31 -0.11 11.92
CA GLN A 345 -11.17 0.08 12.84
C GLN A 345 -11.56 0.78 14.14
N LEU A 346 -12.46 1.76 14.07
CA LEU A 346 -13.00 2.43 15.25
C LEU A 346 -13.78 1.48 16.16
N ALA A 347 -14.45 0.45 15.61
CA ALA A 347 -15.12 -0.57 16.42
C ALA A 347 -14.10 -1.38 17.27
N PHE A 348 -12.96 -1.76 16.68
CA PHE A 348 -11.86 -2.40 17.41
C PHE A 348 -11.25 -1.49 18.48
N LEU A 349 -10.97 -0.23 18.13
CA LEU A 349 -10.39 0.74 19.07
C LEU A 349 -11.34 1.05 20.24
N THR A 350 -12.64 1.14 19.97
CA THR A 350 -13.66 1.34 21.01
C THR A 350 -13.64 0.21 22.02
N TYR A 351 -13.44 -1.02 21.55
CA TYR A 351 -13.31 -2.20 22.40
C TYR A 351 -12.07 -2.11 23.30
N ILE A 352 -10.88 -1.87 22.74
CA ILE A 352 -9.63 -1.79 23.52
C ILE A 352 -9.69 -0.63 24.53
N LEU A 353 -10.20 0.54 24.12
CA LEU A 353 -10.27 1.73 24.96
C LEU A 353 -11.36 1.66 26.06
N ALA A 354 -12.29 0.70 25.98
CA ALA A 354 -13.28 0.50 27.03
C ALA A 354 -12.66 -0.07 28.31
N ARG A 355 -11.63 -0.94 28.20
CA ARG A 355 -10.90 -1.52 29.33
C ARG A 355 -9.40 -1.68 29.02
N PRO A 356 -8.66 -0.57 29.03
CA PRO A 356 -7.22 -0.62 28.80
C PRO A 356 -6.50 -1.27 29.98
N LEU A 357 -5.60 -2.22 29.71
CA LEU A 357 -4.83 -2.92 30.75
C LEU A 357 -3.36 -2.49 30.83
N ASN A 358 -2.82 -1.90 29.77
CA ASN A 358 -1.41 -1.57 29.64
C ASN A 358 -1.21 -0.18 29.04
N TRP A 359 -0.18 0.53 29.51
CA TRP A 359 0.14 1.89 29.11
C TRP A 359 0.45 2.01 27.61
N CYS A 360 1.32 1.15 27.06
CA CYS A 360 1.69 1.18 25.64
C CYS A 360 0.48 0.87 24.73
N ILE A 361 -0.34 -0.11 25.11
CA ILE A 361 -1.56 -0.48 24.37
C ILE A 361 -2.52 0.70 24.30
N GLN A 362 -2.76 1.38 25.42
CA GLN A 362 -3.66 2.52 25.47
C GLN A 362 -3.10 3.72 24.70
N THR A 363 -1.82 4.05 24.88
CA THR A 363 -1.15 5.13 24.12
C THR A 363 -1.28 4.89 22.62
N CYS A 364 -0.96 3.67 22.14
CA CYS A 364 -1.10 3.34 20.72
C CYS A 364 -2.55 3.41 20.24
N SER A 365 -3.49 2.85 21.01
CA SER A 365 -4.92 2.88 20.64
C SER A 365 -5.47 4.31 20.55
N LEU A 366 -5.03 5.22 21.43
CA LEU A 366 -5.39 6.63 21.37
C LEU A 366 -4.76 7.33 20.15
N ILE A 367 -3.51 7.04 19.81
CA ILE A 367 -2.84 7.56 18.60
C ILE A 367 -3.58 7.10 17.34
N LEU A 368 -3.88 5.81 17.23
CA LEU A 368 -4.61 5.24 16.09
C LEU A 368 -6.00 5.86 15.96
N ARG A 369 -6.72 6.05 17.08
CA ARG A 369 -8.02 6.74 17.09
C ARG A 369 -7.88 8.18 16.58
N CYS A 370 -6.88 8.90 17.06
CA CYS A 370 -6.58 10.26 16.60
C CYS A 370 -6.36 10.30 15.07
N GLN A 371 -5.65 9.32 14.52
CA GLN A 371 -5.40 9.23 13.09
C GLN A 371 -6.69 9.07 12.28
N HIS A 372 -7.59 8.18 12.68
CA HIS A 372 -8.88 8.00 11.99
C HIS A 372 -9.83 9.20 12.14
N GLU A 373 -9.76 9.90 13.26
CA GLU A 373 -10.68 11.00 13.56
C GLU A 373 -10.21 12.35 13.02
N THR A 374 -8.99 12.43 12.50
CA THR A 374 -8.41 13.66 11.94
C THR A 374 -9.21 14.20 10.75
N GLU A 375 -9.79 13.32 9.93
CA GLU A 375 -10.59 13.75 8.76
C GLU A 375 -11.99 14.27 9.16
N ASN A 376 -12.42 14.06 10.42
CA ASN A 376 -13.73 14.49 10.89
C ASN A 376 -13.65 15.86 11.59
N THR A 377 -14.29 16.86 10.98
CA THR A 377 -14.32 18.25 11.47
C THR A 377 -14.86 18.42 12.89
N ARG A 378 -15.75 17.55 13.35
CA ARG A 378 -16.29 17.62 14.72
C ARG A 378 -15.41 16.94 15.77
N LYS A 379 -14.44 16.13 15.34
CA LYS A 379 -13.55 15.37 16.23
C LYS A 379 -12.12 15.91 16.24
N ILE A 380 -11.76 16.76 15.28
CA ILE A 380 -10.41 17.34 15.11
C ILE A 380 -9.90 18.02 16.40
N GLU A 381 -10.75 18.75 17.12
CA GLU A 381 -10.35 19.44 18.35
C GLU A 381 -9.97 18.45 19.44
N ARG A 382 -10.80 17.41 19.67
CA ARG A 382 -10.43 16.32 20.59
C ARG A 382 -9.15 15.65 20.14
N THR A 383 -8.98 15.38 18.84
CA THR A 383 -7.78 14.76 18.29
C THR A 383 -6.52 15.55 18.65
N LEU A 384 -6.52 16.86 18.45
CA LEU A 384 -5.40 17.72 18.80
C LEU A 384 -5.12 17.75 20.31
N LEU A 385 -6.16 17.91 21.13
CA LEU A 385 -6.03 17.89 22.59
C LEU A 385 -5.50 16.54 23.09
N GLN A 386 -5.96 15.44 22.50
CA GLN A 386 -5.55 14.09 22.86
C GLN A 386 -4.09 13.85 22.49
N LEU A 387 -3.65 14.28 21.31
CA LEU A 387 -2.25 14.18 20.89
C LEU A 387 -1.33 15.03 21.77
N GLN A 388 -1.77 16.24 22.16
CA GLN A 388 -1.02 17.10 23.07
C GLN A 388 -0.85 16.47 24.45
N GLU A 389 -1.94 15.96 25.04
CA GLU A 389 -1.89 15.24 26.32
C GLU A 389 -0.96 14.02 26.28
N LEU A 390 -0.96 13.28 25.17
CA LEU A 390 -0.05 12.15 24.99
C LEU A 390 1.42 12.58 24.90
N ILE A 391 1.72 13.75 24.35
CA ILE A 391 3.08 14.31 24.31
C ILE A 391 3.49 14.80 25.70
N ASP A 392 2.62 15.52 26.39
CA ASP A 392 2.91 16.08 27.72
C ASP A 392 3.15 14.96 28.75
N GLN A 393 2.52 13.80 28.57
CA GLN A 393 2.73 12.61 29.40
C GLN A 393 4.17 12.08 29.40
N TYR A 394 4.96 12.35 28.37
CA TYR A 394 6.37 11.96 28.34
C TYR A 394 7.18 12.62 29.46
N ASP A 395 6.79 13.82 29.89
CA ASP A 395 7.49 14.56 30.93
C ASP A 395 6.94 14.25 32.34
N TYR A 396 5.83 13.51 32.46
CA TYR A 396 5.28 13.11 33.74
C TYR A 396 6.17 12.08 34.44
N LYS A 397 6.33 12.22 35.77
CA LYS A 397 7.13 11.29 36.58
C LYS A 397 6.42 9.97 36.90
N SER A 398 5.09 9.97 36.90
CA SER A 398 4.26 8.79 37.16
C SER A 398 3.44 8.45 35.90
N PRO A 399 3.21 7.15 35.58
CA PRO A 399 3.82 5.96 36.19
C PRO A 399 5.32 5.84 35.87
N SER A 400 6.03 4.93 36.56
CA SER A 400 7.47 4.71 36.37
C SER A 400 7.83 4.26 34.96
N SER A 401 9.07 4.50 34.54
CA SER A 401 9.59 4.08 33.23
C SER A 401 9.46 2.57 32.99
N SER A 402 9.76 1.76 34.01
CA SER A 402 9.60 0.30 34.00
C SER A 402 8.17 -0.14 33.67
N PHE A 403 7.17 0.56 34.22
CA PHE A 403 5.76 0.29 33.95
C PHE A 403 5.37 0.65 32.51
N ARG A 404 5.87 1.80 32.01
CA ARG A 404 5.57 2.23 30.63
C ARG A 404 6.20 1.32 29.58
N LEU A 405 7.32 0.66 29.91
CA LEU A 405 8.09 -0.18 29.00
C LEU A 405 7.46 -1.55 28.73
N GLU A 406 6.54 -2.01 29.57
CA GLU A 406 5.88 -3.31 29.42
C GLU A 406 5.23 -3.43 28.03
N TYR A 407 5.62 -4.49 27.29
CA TYR A 407 5.15 -4.80 25.93
C TYR A 407 5.48 -3.75 24.84
N PHE A 408 6.42 -2.82 25.09
CA PHE A 408 6.85 -1.81 24.11
C PHE A 408 7.14 -2.38 22.72
N HIS A 409 7.96 -3.44 22.63
CA HIS A 409 8.38 -4.02 21.35
C HIS A 409 7.22 -4.63 20.56
N SER A 410 6.19 -5.12 21.26
CA SER A 410 4.99 -5.70 20.68
C SER A 410 3.88 -4.66 20.43
N THR A 411 4.20 -3.37 20.45
CA THR A 411 3.27 -2.28 20.12
C THR A 411 3.87 -1.33 19.08
N PRO A 412 3.05 -0.76 18.17
CA PRO A 412 3.51 0.15 17.13
C PRO A 412 3.68 1.59 17.65
N ILE A 413 4.31 1.77 18.81
CA ILE A 413 4.45 3.09 19.43
C ILE A 413 5.43 3.99 18.66
N TYR A 414 5.09 5.27 18.61
CA TYR A 414 5.89 6.28 17.93
C TYR A 414 6.86 6.99 18.89
N PRO A 415 8.06 7.37 18.41
CA PRO A 415 8.93 8.26 19.15
C PRO A 415 8.34 9.67 19.21
N THR A 416 8.77 10.44 20.22
CA THR A 416 8.25 11.78 20.52
C THR A 416 8.26 12.73 19.32
N TRP A 417 9.35 12.78 18.55
CA TRP A 417 9.47 13.67 17.40
C TRP A 417 8.53 13.29 16.26
N LYS A 418 8.20 12.00 16.08
CA LYS A 418 7.21 11.57 15.08
C LYS A 418 5.81 12.03 15.48
N LEU A 419 5.46 11.96 16.76
CA LEU A 419 4.19 12.51 17.28
C LEU A 419 4.11 14.03 17.11
N LYS A 420 5.16 14.78 17.49
CA LYS A 420 5.24 16.24 17.28
C LYS A 420 5.14 16.60 15.79
N SER A 421 5.82 15.86 14.93
CA SER A 421 5.73 16.04 13.48
C SER A 421 4.34 15.74 12.93
N TYR A 422 3.62 14.79 13.53
CA TYR A 422 2.25 14.46 13.15
C TYR A 422 1.28 15.60 13.52
N ILE A 423 1.41 16.17 14.72
CA ILE A 423 0.65 17.38 15.11
C ILE A 423 0.94 18.54 14.16
N ALA A 424 2.22 18.77 13.83
CA ALA A 424 2.61 19.82 12.88
C ALA A 424 1.95 19.61 11.50
N HIS A 425 1.88 18.37 11.02
CA HIS A 425 1.19 18.04 9.78
C HIS A 425 -0.32 18.33 9.86
N ILE A 426 -0.98 18.03 10.98
CA ILE A 426 -2.39 18.39 11.20
C ILE A 426 -2.55 19.92 11.19
N TYR A 427 -1.64 20.67 11.80
CA TYR A 427 -1.66 22.14 11.73
C TYR A 427 -1.56 22.66 10.29
N VAL A 428 -0.71 22.07 9.44
CA VAL A 428 -0.67 22.43 8.01
C VAL A 428 -2.02 22.13 7.33
N LYS A 429 -2.62 20.96 7.57
CA LYS A 429 -3.95 20.60 7.02
C LYS A 429 -5.04 21.59 7.43
N LEU A 430 -4.97 22.11 8.66
CA LEU A 430 -5.91 23.11 9.18
C LEU A 430 -5.59 24.56 8.76
N GLY A 431 -4.49 24.78 8.02
CA GLY A 431 -4.04 26.11 7.60
C GLY A 431 -3.30 26.90 8.69
N LEU A 432 -2.96 26.28 9.83
CA LEU A 432 -2.19 26.87 10.94
C LEU A 432 -0.68 26.78 10.66
N ILE A 433 -0.24 27.36 9.54
CA ILE A 433 1.12 27.15 9.01
C ILE A 433 2.21 27.69 9.94
N ASN A 434 1.97 28.78 10.68
CA ASN A 434 2.98 29.32 11.63
C ASN A 434 3.26 28.35 12.79
N ASN A 435 2.20 27.80 13.40
CA ASN A 435 2.36 26.83 14.50
C ASN A 435 3.06 25.55 14.00
N ALA A 436 2.75 25.12 12.77
CA ALA A 436 3.44 24.01 12.14
C ALA A 436 4.93 24.33 11.91
N LEU A 437 5.23 25.52 11.38
CA LEU A 437 6.58 25.99 11.13
C LEU A 437 7.42 26.02 12.42
N ASP A 438 6.87 26.52 13.53
CA ASP A 438 7.55 26.55 14.82
C ASP A 438 7.92 25.13 15.30
N LEU A 439 7.00 24.17 15.17
CA LEU A 439 7.26 22.77 15.48
C LEU A 439 8.31 22.16 14.54
N TYR A 440 8.24 22.42 13.23
CA TYR A 440 9.21 21.88 12.28
C TYR A 440 10.62 22.48 12.46
N LEU A 441 10.72 23.75 12.82
CA LEU A 441 11.98 24.40 13.20
C LEU A 441 12.55 23.79 14.47
N TYR A 442 11.72 23.57 15.49
CA TYR A 442 12.13 22.86 16.71
C TYR A 442 12.64 21.45 16.41
N LEU A 443 11.96 20.73 15.51
CA LEU A 443 12.36 19.39 15.07
C LEU A 443 13.50 19.37 14.06
N LYS A 444 13.96 20.54 13.57
CA LYS A 444 14.97 20.69 12.51
C LYS A 444 14.62 19.91 11.23
N LYS A 445 13.33 19.82 10.89
CA LYS A 445 12.84 19.17 9.67
C LYS A 445 12.85 20.14 8.50
N TRP A 446 14.01 20.31 7.88
CA TRP A 446 14.24 21.37 6.89
C TRP A 446 13.37 21.26 5.63
N SER A 447 13.04 20.05 5.16
CA SER A 447 12.12 19.84 4.04
C SER A 447 10.71 20.37 4.34
N ASP A 448 10.19 20.08 5.53
CA ASP A 448 8.88 20.54 5.99
C ASP A 448 8.88 22.06 6.27
N VAL A 449 9.99 22.60 6.78
CA VAL A 449 10.19 24.06 6.95
C VAL A 449 10.13 24.77 5.61
N ILE A 450 10.82 24.26 4.58
CA ILE A 450 10.77 24.82 3.21
C ILE A 450 9.34 24.78 2.68
N SER A 451 8.66 23.65 2.86
CA SER A 451 7.27 23.48 2.43
C SER A 451 6.35 24.49 3.10
N CYS A 452 6.51 24.75 4.40
CA CYS A 452 5.76 25.77 5.13
C CYS A 452 6.05 27.18 4.59
N TYR A 453 7.32 27.53 4.33
CA TYR A 453 7.67 28.81 3.73
C TYR A 453 7.15 28.97 2.29
N GLN A 454 7.11 27.90 1.50
CA GLN A 454 6.47 27.88 0.18
C GLN A 454 4.98 28.19 0.28
N LEU A 455 4.27 27.53 1.21
CA LEU A 455 2.84 27.81 1.47
C LEU A 455 2.61 29.26 1.93
N LEU A 456 3.53 29.82 2.71
CA LEU A 456 3.52 31.22 3.13
C LEU A 456 4.00 32.21 2.04
N LYS A 457 4.46 31.71 0.88
CA LYS A 457 5.07 32.49 -0.22
C LYS A 457 6.28 33.32 0.22
N LYS A 458 7.09 32.78 1.13
CA LYS A 458 8.26 33.42 1.77
C LYS A 458 9.56 32.63 1.52
N LEU A 459 9.88 32.34 0.26
CA LEU A 459 11.06 31.55 -0.12
C LEU A 459 12.40 32.17 0.31
N SER A 460 12.52 33.50 0.24
CA SER A 460 13.76 34.20 0.64
C SER A 460 14.09 34.00 2.13
N LEU A 461 13.06 33.87 2.98
CA LEU A 461 13.26 33.58 4.40
C LEU A 461 13.68 32.13 4.62
N ALA A 462 13.15 31.18 3.84
CA ALA A 462 13.61 29.80 3.87
C ALA A 462 15.10 29.71 3.54
N GLU A 463 15.53 30.38 2.47
CA GLU A 463 16.93 30.43 2.06
C GLU A 463 17.81 31.04 3.17
N HIS A 464 17.40 32.18 3.74
CA HIS A 464 18.12 32.85 4.82
C HIS A 464 18.33 31.93 6.03
N VAL A 465 17.26 31.29 6.51
CA VAL A 465 17.32 30.37 7.66
C VAL A 465 18.26 29.21 7.38
N ILE A 466 18.22 28.61 6.18
CA ILE A 466 19.12 27.51 5.82
C ILE A 466 20.58 27.99 5.78
N ARG A 467 20.85 29.18 5.21
CA ARG A 467 22.19 29.76 5.19
C ARG A 467 22.74 30.05 6.58
N GLU A 468 21.91 30.52 7.51
CA GLU A 468 22.30 30.69 8.92
C GLU A 468 22.68 29.34 9.56
N GLN A 469 21.91 28.28 9.31
CA GLN A 469 22.21 26.95 9.85
C GLN A 469 23.48 26.34 9.25
N LEU A 470 23.74 26.58 7.97
CA LEU A 470 24.98 26.16 7.30
C LEU A 470 26.22 26.83 7.91
N GLN A 471 26.11 28.05 8.42
CA GLN A 471 27.21 28.73 9.13
C GLN A 471 27.52 28.07 10.49
N ILE A 472 26.52 27.48 11.15
CA ILE A 472 26.71 26.77 12.42
C ILE A 472 27.40 25.43 12.16
N LYS A 473 26.82 24.61 11.27
CA LYS A 473 27.38 23.32 10.89
C LYS A 473 26.94 22.97 9.48
N GLU A 474 27.92 22.80 8.61
CA GLU A 474 27.67 22.31 7.27
C GLU A 474 27.32 20.82 7.31
N THR A 475 26.15 20.46 6.80
CA THR A 475 25.70 19.07 6.66
C THR A 475 25.21 18.80 5.23
N PRO A 476 25.35 17.57 4.72
CA PRO A 476 24.83 17.21 3.42
C PRO A 476 23.33 17.50 3.28
N ASP A 477 22.54 17.27 4.34
CA ASP A 477 21.09 17.52 4.34
C ASP A 477 20.72 19.00 4.24
N LEU A 478 21.47 19.88 4.89
CA LEU A 478 21.26 21.33 4.79
C LEU A 478 21.64 21.84 3.39
N LEU A 479 22.72 21.33 2.80
CA LEU A 479 23.11 21.66 1.42
C LEU A 479 22.07 21.15 0.40
N CYS A 480 21.54 19.94 0.60
CA CYS A 480 20.42 19.42 -0.18
C CYS A 480 19.19 20.32 -0.09
N SER A 481 18.87 20.76 1.12
CA SER A 481 17.74 21.65 1.39
C SER A 481 17.94 23.03 0.74
N LEU A 482 19.17 23.57 0.76
CA LEU A 482 19.49 24.82 0.07
C LEU A 482 19.36 24.68 -1.46
N GLY A 483 19.91 23.60 -2.04
CA GLY A 483 19.79 23.34 -3.47
C GLY A 483 18.34 23.17 -3.95
N GLU A 484 17.46 22.60 -3.12
CA GLU A 484 16.03 22.51 -3.41
C GLU A 484 15.32 23.89 -3.38
N VAL A 485 15.75 24.80 -2.50
CA VAL A 485 15.18 26.17 -2.41
C VAL A 485 15.67 27.07 -3.54
N THR A 486 16.96 27.01 -3.87
CA THR A 486 17.58 27.89 -4.87
C THR A 486 17.52 27.34 -6.30
N ASP A 487 17.19 26.06 -6.47
CA ASP A 487 17.31 25.31 -7.74
C ASP A 487 18.75 25.37 -8.33
N GLU A 488 19.77 25.46 -7.46
CA GLU A 488 21.18 25.49 -7.88
C GLU A 488 21.85 24.12 -7.71
N PHE A 489 22.38 23.59 -8.81
CA PHE A 489 23.01 22.26 -8.86
C PHE A 489 24.29 22.16 -8.01
N GLU A 490 25.06 23.25 -7.89
CA GLU A 490 26.36 23.28 -7.20
C GLU A 490 26.25 22.86 -5.72
N TYR A 491 25.17 23.23 -5.03
CA TYR A 491 24.95 22.81 -3.64
C TYR A 491 24.66 21.32 -3.51
N LEU A 492 23.95 20.73 -4.48
CA LEU A 492 23.71 19.29 -4.51
C LEU A 492 25.03 18.54 -4.72
N GLU A 493 25.89 19.03 -5.62
CA GLU A 493 27.21 18.43 -5.87
C GLU A 493 28.13 18.55 -4.65
N ARG A 494 28.14 19.70 -3.98
CA ARG A 494 28.84 19.89 -2.72
C ARG A 494 28.33 18.95 -1.63
N ALA A 495 27.00 18.75 -1.52
CA ALA A 495 26.41 17.80 -0.59
C ALA A 495 26.87 16.36 -0.85
N TRP A 496 26.93 15.97 -2.12
CA TRP A 496 27.41 14.67 -2.55
C TRP A 496 28.87 14.43 -2.14
N ILE A 497 29.75 15.40 -2.43
CA ILE A 497 31.18 15.33 -2.09
C ILE A 497 31.37 15.31 -0.57
N LEU A 498 30.67 16.18 0.17
CA LEU A 498 30.74 16.25 1.63
C LEU A 498 30.31 14.93 2.28
N SER A 499 29.33 14.25 1.70
CA SER A 499 28.86 12.93 2.15
C SER A 499 29.80 11.77 1.79
N LYS A 500 30.92 12.03 1.11
CA LYS A 500 31.82 11.00 0.55
C LYS A 500 31.09 10.03 -0.37
N GLU A 501 30.20 10.55 -1.22
CA GLU A 501 29.44 9.76 -2.19
C GLU A 501 28.45 8.76 -1.57
N ARG A 502 27.91 9.10 -0.39
CA ARG A 502 26.95 8.24 0.33
C ARG A 502 25.55 8.81 0.41
N SER A 503 25.34 10.10 0.12
CA SER A 503 24.01 10.70 0.25
C SER A 503 23.07 10.26 -0.87
N GLY A 504 22.16 9.32 -0.56
CA GLY A 504 21.07 8.93 -1.44
C GLY A 504 20.15 10.12 -1.76
N ARG A 505 19.83 10.95 -0.76
CA ARG A 505 19.03 12.17 -0.94
C ARG A 505 19.62 13.13 -1.96
N ALA A 506 20.93 13.39 -1.94
CA ALA A 506 21.57 14.27 -2.92
C ALA A 506 21.37 13.75 -4.36
N GLN A 507 21.60 12.46 -4.61
CA GLN A 507 21.39 11.84 -5.92
C GLN A 507 19.92 11.89 -6.37
N ARG A 508 18.97 11.68 -5.45
CA ARG A 508 17.53 11.84 -5.74
C ARG A 508 17.19 13.25 -6.20
N LEU A 509 17.67 14.26 -5.47
CA LEU A 509 17.42 15.67 -5.79
C LEU A 509 18.08 16.07 -7.10
N MET A 510 19.31 15.58 -7.39
CA MET A 510 19.94 15.77 -8.70
C MET A 510 19.11 15.12 -9.83
N GLY A 511 18.59 13.92 -9.60
CA GLY A 511 17.68 13.25 -10.53
C GLY A 511 16.41 14.07 -10.79
N LYS A 512 15.76 14.56 -9.73
CA LYS A 512 14.58 15.45 -9.81
C LYS A 512 14.89 16.75 -10.57
N TYR A 513 16.05 17.36 -10.31
CA TYR A 513 16.51 18.56 -11.01
C TYR A 513 16.61 18.35 -12.54
N TYR A 514 17.25 17.25 -12.97
CA TYR A 514 17.35 16.94 -14.40
C TYR A 514 16.02 16.51 -15.01
N PHE A 515 15.17 15.82 -14.25
CA PHE A 515 13.84 15.39 -14.71
C PHE A 515 12.96 16.60 -15.03
N ASN A 516 12.95 17.61 -14.15
CA ASN A 516 12.20 18.85 -14.35
C ASN A 516 12.68 19.64 -15.58
N ARG A 517 13.95 19.49 -15.97
CA ARG A 517 14.55 20.10 -17.16
C ARG A 517 14.44 19.23 -18.42
N GLY A 518 13.77 18.08 -18.33
CA GLY A 518 13.54 17.17 -19.45
C GLY A 518 14.76 16.35 -19.87
N ASN A 519 15.86 16.37 -19.10
CA ASN A 519 17.02 15.53 -19.37
C ASN A 519 16.87 14.17 -18.68
N TYR A 520 16.19 13.25 -19.35
CA TYR A 520 15.83 11.96 -18.78
C TYR A 520 17.01 10.98 -18.71
N GLU A 521 18.01 11.10 -19.58
CA GLU A 521 19.23 10.29 -19.54
C GLU A 521 20.01 10.52 -18.25
N LYS A 522 20.32 11.78 -17.92
CA LYS A 522 21.00 12.14 -16.66
C LYS A 522 20.14 11.82 -15.45
N THR A 523 18.82 11.95 -15.59
CA THR A 523 17.89 11.54 -14.52
C THR A 523 18.09 10.07 -14.17
N CYS A 524 18.12 9.18 -15.18
CA CYS A 524 18.37 7.77 -14.95
C CYS A 524 19.72 7.52 -14.27
N GLU A 525 20.79 8.23 -14.67
CA GLU A 525 22.13 8.07 -14.06
C GLU A 525 22.12 8.40 -12.57
N HIS A 526 21.56 9.55 -12.19
CA HIS A 526 21.49 9.97 -10.79
C HIS A 526 20.54 9.10 -9.96
N LEU A 527 19.36 8.76 -10.50
CA LEU A 527 18.41 7.91 -9.77
C LEU A 527 18.90 6.46 -9.63
N LEU A 528 19.70 5.93 -10.57
CA LEU A 528 20.37 4.64 -10.43
C LEU A 528 21.33 4.63 -9.24
N LYS A 529 22.17 5.67 -9.12
CA LYS A 529 23.05 5.84 -7.95
C LYS A 529 22.24 5.96 -6.65
N ALA A 530 21.13 6.69 -6.68
CA ALA A 530 20.26 6.83 -5.50
C ALA A 530 19.72 5.47 -5.03
N VAL A 531 19.23 4.62 -5.94
CA VAL A 531 18.69 3.29 -5.57
C VAL A 531 19.77 2.27 -5.22
N GLU A 532 21.00 2.44 -5.71
CA GLU A 532 22.17 1.65 -5.30
C GLU A 532 22.54 1.92 -3.85
N ILE A 533 22.42 3.17 -3.39
CA ILE A 533 22.64 3.55 -1.99
C ILE A 533 21.47 3.07 -1.14
N ASN A 534 20.23 3.44 -1.50
CA ASN A 534 19.03 3.06 -0.77
C ASN A 534 17.90 2.61 -1.71
N SER A 535 17.56 1.32 -1.66
CA SER A 535 16.59 0.69 -2.56
C SER A 535 15.16 0.59 -2.00
N LEU A 536 14.90 1.04 -0.77
CA LEU A 536 13.58 0.97 -0.13
C LEU A 536 12.72 2.23 -0.30
N GLN A 537 12.97 2.99 -1.38
CA GLN A 537 12.29 4.25 -1.68
C GLN A 537 11.44 4.11 -2.95
N HIS A 538 10.13 3.96 -2.78
CA HIS A 538 9.19 3.75 -3.89
C HIS A 538 9.18 4.93 -4.89
N ASP A 539 9.13 6.17 -4.40
CA ASP A 539 9.19 7.37 -5.25
C ASP A 539 10.38 7.37 -6.19
N THR A 540 11.57 7.02 -5.68
CA THR A 540 12.81 6.96 -6.47
C THR A 540 12.70 5.96 -7.61
N TRP A 541 12.14 4.77 -7.33
CA TRP A 541 11.86 3.76 -8.35
C TRP A 541 10.83 4.22 -9.37
N PHE A 542 9.77 4.92 -8.94
CA PHE A 542 8.76 5.47 -9.82
C PHE A 542 9.34 6.51 -10.79
N TRP A 543 10.12 7.46 -10.28
CA TRP A 543 10.80 8.48 -11.10
C TRP A 543 11.84 7.86 -12.03
N LEU A 544 12.58 6.85 -11.57
CA LEU A 544 13.52 6.09 -12.41
C LEU A 544 12.79 5.37 -13.55
N GLY A 545 11.66 4.72 -13.25
CA GLY A 545 10.80 4.08 -14.24
C GLY A 545 10.23 5.08 -15.24
N SER A 546 9.83 6.27 -14.78
CA SER A 546 9.30 7.34 -15.62
C SER A 546 10.35 7.90 -16.57
N ALA A 547 11.58 8.15 -16.07
CA ALA A 547 12.69 8.58 -16.90
C ALA A 547 13.11 7.47 -17.89
N ALA A 548 13.18 6.21 -17.44
CA ALA A 548 13.48 5.07 -18.29
C ALA A 548 12.45 4.91 -19.41
N PHE A 549 11.16 5.08 -19.10
CA PHE A 549 10.08 5.05 -20.09
C PHE A 549 10.24 6.13 -21.15
N ARG A 550 10.59 7.37 -20.76
CA ARG A 550 10.80 8.49 -21.70
C ARG A 550 12.06 8.36 -22.55
N THR A 551 13.07 7.64 -22.05
CA THR A 551 14.29 7.28 -22.82
C THR A 551 14.18 5.96 -23.56
N GLU A 552 12.99 5.35 -23.59
CA GLU A 552 12.71 4.04 -24.22
C GLU A 552 13.57 2.87 -23.70
N LYS A 553 14.11 2.99 -22.48
CA LYS A 553 14.85 1.94 -21.79
C LYS A 553 13.87 1.00 -21.08
N TRP A 554 13.11 0.24 -21.86
CA TRP A 554 11.97 -0.54 -21.37
C TRP A 554 12.33 -1.57 -20.29
N GLU A 555 13.47 -2.27 -20.39
CA GLU A 555 13.90 -3.26 -19.39
C GLU A 555 14.20 -2.60 -18.04
N LEU A 556 14.81 -1.40 -18.06
CA LEU A 556 15.03 -0.60 -16.86
C LEU A 556 13.69 -0.13 -16.28
N GLY A 557 12.75 0.30 -17.14
CA GLY A 557 11.39 0.64 -16.75
C GLY A 557 10.67 -0.52 -16.07
N VAL A 558 10.74 -1.73 -16.62
CA VAL A 558 10.18 -2.95 -15.99
C VAL A 558 10.80 -3.19 -14.62
N ARG A 559 12.12 -3.13 -14.51
CA ARG A 559 12.82 -3.31 -13.22
C ARG A 559 12.36 -2.29 -12.19
N ALA A 560 12.31 -1.02 -12.58
CA ALA A 560 12.00 0.09 -11.68
C ALA A 560 10.54 0.06 -11.24
N TYR A 561 9.59 -0.04 -12.17
CA TYR A 561 8.18 -0.12 -11.80
C TYR A 561 7.85 -1.40 -11.04
N SER A 562 8.46 -2.55 -11.36
CA SER A 562 8.26 -3.78 -10.58
C SER A 562 8.77 -3.64 -9.14
N ARG A 563 9.87 -2.92 -8.92
CA ARG A 563 10.33 -2.59 -7.56
C ARG A 563 9.35 -1.65 -6.85
N CYS A 564 8.85 -0.63 -7.56
CA CYS A 564 7.84 0.28 -7.05
C CYS A 564 6.58 -0.46 -6.60
N THR A 565 6.01 -1.34 -7.44
CA THR A 565 4.79 -2.08 -7.14
C THR A 565 4.96 -3.15 -6.05
N ASN A 566 6.18 -3.67 -5.85
CA ASN A 566 6.46 -4.57 -4.73
C ASN A 566 6.48 -3.83 -3.39
N ILE A 567 6.99 -2.58 -3.39
CA ILE A 567 7.05 -1.73 -2.20
C ILE A 567 5.66 -1.14 -1.91
N GLU A 568 4.99 -0.61 -2.94
CA GLU A 568 3.67 0.01 -2.87
C GLU A 568 2.70 -0.72 -3.83
N PRO A 569 2.03 -1.79 -3.36
CA PRO A 569 1.12 -2.58 -4.18
C PRO A 569 -0.12 -1.82 -4.66
N ASP A 570 -0.50 -0.73 -3.99
CA ASP A 570 -1.72 0.02 -4.30
C ASP A 570 -1.51 1.12 -5.36
N ASN A 571 -0.27 1.32 -5.80
CA ASN A 571 0.07 2.35 -6.78
C ASN A 571 -0.36 1.95 -8.21
N PHE A 572 -1.58 2.35 -8.58
CA PHE A 572 -2.13 2.03 -9.90
C PHE A 572 -1.29 2.62 -11.06
N GLU A 573 -0.63 3.77 -10.87
CA GLU A 573 0.18 4.40 -11.91
C GLU A 573 1.43 3.56 -12.21
N ALA A 574 2.08 3.05 -11.17
CA ALA A 574 3.21 2.15 -11.30
C ALA A 574 2.82 0.85 -12.01
N TRP A 575 1.68 0.23 -11.65
CA TRP A 575 1.17 -0.97 -12.33
C TRP A 575 0.83 -0.71 -13.80
N ASN A 576 0.14 0.39 -14.12
CA ASN A 576 -0.21 0.76 -15.49
C ASN A 576 1.05 0.99 -16.34
N ASN A 577 2.05 1.69 -15.80
CA ASN A 577 3.29 1.96 -16.52
C ASN A 577 4.18 0.71 -16.65
N LEU A 578 4.18 -0.19 -15.67
CA LEU A 578 4.81 -1.51 -15.75
C LEU A 578 4.22 -2.33 -16.90
N ALA A 579 2.90 -2.36 -17.01
CA ALA A 579 2.21 -3.08 -18.08
C ALA A 579 2.52 -2.47 -19.45
N ALA A 580 2.53 -1.12 -19.55
CA ALA A 580 2.93 -0.42 -20.77
C ALA A 580 4.36 -0.76 -21.20
N CYS A 581 5.32 -0.85 -20.26
CA CYS A 581 6.68 -1.31 -20.55
C CYS A 581 6.70 -2.74 -21.12
N HIS A 582 5.93 -3.66 -20.54
CA HIS A 582 5.82 -5.03 -21.07
C HIS A 582 5.19 -5.06 -22.48
N THR A 583 4.19 -4.22 -22.76
CA THR A 583 3.60 -4.08 -24.09
C THR A 583 4.64 -3.58 -25.11
N LYS A 584 5.47 -2.59 -24.74
CA LYS A 584 6.56 -2.10 -25.59
C LYS A 584 7.64 -3.16 -25.85
N LEU A 585 7.91 -4.02 -24.87
CA LEU A 585 8.77 -5.20 -25.01
C LEU A 585 8.13 -6.37 -25.77
N LYS A 586 6.90 -6.20 -26.31
CA LYS A 586 6.11 -7.24 -26.98
C LYS A 586 5.78 -8.45 -26.10
N GLN A 587 5.84 -8.30 -24.78
CA GLN A 587 5.50 -9.32 -23.79
C GLN A 587 4.03 -9.21 -23.39
N LYS A 588 3.13 -9.40 -24.37
CA LYS A 588 1.69 -9.12 -24.24
C LYS A 588 1.02 -9.91 -23.09
N ASP A 589 1.34 -11.19 -22.94
CA ASP A 589 0.76 -12.03 -21.88
C ASP A 589 1.12 -11.56 -20.46
N LYS A 590 2.34 -11.03 -20.30
CA LYS A 590 2.76 -10.43 -19.04
C LYS A 590 2.06 -9.09 -18.82
N ALA A 591 2.01 -8.25 -19.84
CA ALA A 591 1.30 -6.97 -19.78
C ALA A 591 -0.17 -7.16 -19.37
N HIS A 592 -0.86 -8.14 -19.96
CA HIS A 592 -2.23 -8.50 -19.62
C HIS A 592 -2.41 -8.78 -18.11
N LYS A 593 -1.57 -9.65 -17.55
CA LYS A 593 -1.60 -9.97 -16.11
C LYS A 593 -1.32 -8.76 -15.22
N VAL A 594 -0.40 -7.90 -15.64
CA VAL A 594 -0.03 -6.69 -14.88
C VAL A 594 -1.16 -5.65 -14.93
N PHE A 595 -1.86 -5.50 -16.06
CA PHE A 595 -3.03 -4.62 -16.15
C PHE A 595 -4.19 -5.07 -15.25
N LEU A 596 -4.37 -6.37 -15.03
CA LEU A 596 -5.36 -6.87 -14.08
C LEU A 596 -5.09 -6.36 -12.65
N GLU A 597 -3.81 -6.29 -12.24
CA GLU A 597 -3.46 -5.69 -10.94
C GLU A 597 -3.71 -4.18 -10.94
N ALA A 598 -3.36 -3.46 -12.04
CA ALA A 598 -3.65 -2.02 -12.16
C ALA A 598 -5.15 -1.69 -11.99
N ILE A 599 -6.02 -2.53 -12.56
CA ILE A 599 -7.48 -2.38 -12.48
C ILE A 599 -7.99 -2.61 -11.06
N LYS A 600 -7.40 -3.57 -10.31
CA LYS A 600 -7.76 -3.80 -8.90
C LYS A 600 -7.45 -2.57 -8.05
N CYS A 601 -6.31 -1.91 -8.29
CA CYS A 601 -5.93 -0.71 -7.55
C CYS A 601 -6.83 0.49 -7.87
N ASN A 602 -7.23 0.67 -9.14
CA ASN A 602 -8.12 1.76 -9.54
C ASN A 602 -9.12 1.34 -10.61
N TYR A 603 -10.27 0.86 -10.15
CA TYR A 603 -11.34 0.31 -10.99
C TYR A 603 -12.10 1.38 -11.81
N ASP A 604 -12.01 2.65 -11.43
CA ASP A 604 -12.79 3.74 -12.06
C ASP A 604 -12.00 4.52 -13.12
N ASN A 605 -10.70 4.27 -13.25
CA ASN A 605 -9.87 4.96 -14.22
C ASN A 605 -10.03 4.36 -15.63
N TRP A 606 -10.75 5.07 -16.50
CA TRP A 606 -10.99 4.64 -17.88
C TRP A 606 -9.71 4.40 -18.70
N LYS A 607 -8.60 5.10 -18.41
CA LYS A 607 -7.35 4.93 -19.18
C LYS A 607 -6.74 3.55 -18.97
N VAL A 608 -6.85 3.01 -17.76
CA VAL A 608 -6.37 1.66 -17.43
C VAL A 608 -7.22 0.62 -18.16
N TRP A 609 -8.54 0.81 -18.17
CA TRP A 609 -9.46 -0.06 -18.92
C TRP A 609 -9.22 -0.04 -20.42
N GLU A 610 -8.90 1.11 -21.01
CA GLU A 610 -8.60 1.23 -22.43
C GLU A 610 -7.30 0.49 -22.80
N ASN A 611 -6.23 0.68 -22.01
CA ASN A 611 -4.98 -0.05 -22.20
C ASN A 611 -5.15 -1.56 -22.00
N PHE A 612 -5.95 -1.97 -21.01
CA PHE A 612 -6.30 -3.36 -20.78
C PHE A 612 -7.09 -3.94 -21.94
N LEU A 613 -8.14 -3.25 -22.43
CA LEU A 613 -8.93 -3.66 -23.58
C LEU A 613 -8.06 -3.95 -24.81
N TRP A 614 -7.16 -3.02 -25.16
CA TRP A 614 -6.26 -3.19 -26.28
C TRP A 614 -5.33 -4.38 -26.09
N THR A 615 -4.79 -4.56 -24.89
CA THR A 615 -3.87 -5.67 -24.57
C THR A 615 -4.58 -7.02 -24.57
N SER A 616 -5.80 -7.11 -24.01
CA SER A 616 -6.63 -8.32 -24.01
C SER A 616 -7.05 -8.71 -25.43
N ALA A 617 -7.45 -7.74 -26.26
CA ALA A 617 -7.72 -7.98 -27.67
C ALA A 617 -6.48 -8.48 -28.41
N ASP A 618 -5.31 -7.96 -28.03
CA ASP A 618 -4.02 -8.37 -28.56
C ASP A 618 -3.61 -9.81 -28.19
N CYS A 619 -3.92 -10.24 -26.96
CA CYS A 619 -3.71 -11.60 -26.46
C CYS A 619 -4.76 -12.61 -26.91
N GLY A 620 -5.93 -12.15 -27.36
CA GLY A 620 -7.06 -13.01 -27.73
C GLY A 620 -7.96 -13.40 -26.55
N GLU A 621 -7.86 -12.71 -25.42
CA GLU A 621 -8.66 -12.98 -24.21
C GLU A 621 -10.06 -12.35 -24.34
N ILE A 622 -10.97 -13.10 -24.97
CA ILE A 622 -12.28 -12.57 -25.40
C ILE A 622 -13.16 -12.12 -24.22
N GLU A 623 -13.18 -12.87 -23.12
CA GLU A 623 -14.04 -12.56 -21.97
C GLU A 623 -13.64 -11.22 -21.32
N ASP A 624 -12.35 -11.00 -21.18
CA ASP A 624 -11.77 -9.76 -20.65
C ASP A 624 -12.00 -8.57 -21.58
N VAL A 625 -11.94 -8.78 -22.90
CA VAL A 625 -12.30 -7.76 -23.91
C VAL A 625 -13.76 -7.31 -23.71
N ILE A 626 -14.69 -8.24 -23.60
CA ILE A 626 -16.13 -7.93 -23.43
C ILE A 626 -16.35 -7.17 -22.12
N GLN A 627 -15.74 -7.63 -21.02
CA GLN A 627 -15.84 -6.99 -19.71
C GLN A 627 -15.28 -5.56 -19.75
N ALA A 628 -14.09 -5.38 -20.30
CA ALA A 628 -13.44 -4.08 -20.39
C ALA A 628 -14.25 -3.10 -21.25
N TYR A 629 -14.83 -3.58 -22.35
CA TYR A 629 -15.67 -2.75 -23.22
C TYR A 629 -16.95 -2.30 -22.51
N HIS A 630 -17.65 -3.19 -21.80
CA HIS A 630 -18.82 -2.83 -21.00
C HIS A 630 -18.49 -1.75 -19.97
N ARG A 631 -17.36 -1.91 -19.27
CA ARG A 631 -16.93 -0.95 -18.25
C ARG A 631 -16.54 0.39 -18.87
N LEU A 632 -15.87 0.40 -20.02
CA LEU A 632 -15.57 1.63 -20.75
C LEU A 632 -16.84 2.36 -21.20
N ILE A 633 -17.88 1.64 -21.62
CA ILE A 633 -19.19 2.24 -21.93
C ILE A 633 -19.83 2.86 -20.67
N ASP A 634 -19.68 2.23 -19.50
CA ASP A 634 -20.20 2.79 -18.23
C ASP A 634 -19.42 4.05 -17.81
N LEU A 635 -18.10 4.06 -17.96
CA LEU A 635 -17.23 5.16 -17.55
C LEU A 635 -17.25 6.33 -18.55
N LYS A 636 -17.19 6.03 -19.85
CA LYS A 636 -17.28 6.99 -20.95
C LYS A 636 -18.67 6.87 -21.55
N THR A 637 -19.55 7.81 -21.22
CA THR A 637 -20.94 7.88 -21.72
C THR A 637 -21.11 7.65 -23.23
N LYS A 638 -20.07 7.89 -24.03
CA LYS A 638 -19.92 7.40 -25.41
C LYS A 638 -18.51 6.83 -25.63
N TYR A 639 -18.39 5.54 -25.89
CA TYR A 639 -17.14 4.87 -26.24
C TYR A 639 -17.32 3.96 -27.45
N VAL A 640 -16.51 4.17 -28.48
CA VAL A 640 -16.48 3.33 -29.69
C VAL A 640 -15.03 3.16 -30.13
N ASP A 641 -14.61 1.91 -30.17
CA ASP A 641 -13.37 1.44 -30.76
C ASP A 641 -13.72 0.32 -31.76
N LYS A 642 -13.60 0.65 -33.06
CA LYS A 642 -14.00 -0.23 -34.17
C LYS A 642 -13.02 -1.37 -34.39
N ASP A 643 -11.73 -1.09 -34.23
CA ASP A 643 -10.66 -2.07 -34.47
C ASP A 643 -10.75 -3.22 -33.46
N VAL A 644 -11.03 -2.90 -32.19
CA VAL A 644 -11.24 -3.91 -31.15
C VAL A 644 -12.51 -4.73 -31.40
N LEU A 645 -13.62 -4.09 -31.81
CA LEU A 645 -14.86 -4.82 -32.12
C LEU A 645 -14.70 -5.75 -33.32
N GLN A 646 -14.00 -5.30 -34.37
CA GLN A 646 -13.68 -6.13 -35.52
C GLN A 646 -12.82 -7.32 -35.11
N ARG A 647 -11.81 -7.09 -34.27
CA ARG A 647 -10.95 -8.16 -33.73
C ARG A 647 -11.72 -9.15 -32.87
N LEU A 648 -12.65 -8.67 -32.05
CA LEU A 648 -13.54 -9.51 -31.25
C LEU A 648 -14.37 -10.46 -32.14
N VAL A 649 -15.00 -9.94 -33.19
CA VAL A 649 -15.77 -10.76 -34.15
C VAL A 649 -14.88 -11.77 -34.87
N HIS A 650 -13.67 -11.36 -35.26
CA HIS A 650 -12.71 -12.25 -35.90
C HIS A 650 -12.25 -13.38 -34.96
N LEU A 651 -11.85 -13.08 -33.72
CA LEU A 651 -11.45 -14.10 -32.73
C LEU A 651 -12.58 -15.09 -32.42
N LEU A 652 -13.83 -14.64 -32.41
CA LEU A 652 -14.99 -15.52 -32.25
C LEU A 652 -15.24 -16.42 -33.46
N SER A 653 -14.85 -15.98 -34.67
CA SER A 653 -14.98 -16.76 -35.90
C SER A 653 -13.98 -17.90 -36.02
N GLU A 654 -12.81 -17.78 -35.37
CA GLU A 654 -11.74 -18.79 -35.39
C GLU A 654 -11.92 -19.88 -34.32
N ASN A 655 -12.71 -19.61 -33.27
CA ASN A 655 -12.90 -20.52 -32.14
C ASN A 655 -13.95 -21.62 -32.41
N ASN A 656 -13.71 -22.82 -31.87
CA ASN A 656 -14.63 -23.96 -31.99
C ASN A 656 -15.93 -23.75 -31.19
N HIS A 657 -17.06 -24.20 -31.75
CA HIS A 657 -18.40 -24.15 -31.14
C HIS A 657 -18.54 -25.09 -29.92
N ASN A 658 -17.89 -24.75 -28.83
CA ASN A 658 -17.97 -25.44 -27.53
C ASN A 658 -18.97 -24.73 -26.58
N GLU A 659 -19.30 -25.34 -25.45
CA GLU A 659 -20.16 -24.72 -24.41
C GLU A 659 -19.61 -23.39 -23.87
N ILE A 660 -18.27 -23.26 -23.80
CA ILE A 660 -17.64 -22.00 -23.40
C ILE A 660 -17.86 -20.92 -24.47
N TRP A 661 -17.78 -21.30 -25.75
CA TRP A 661 -18.02 -20.40 -26.87
C TRP A 661 -19.44 -19.86 -26.85
N THR A 662 -20.46 -20.69 -26.61
CA THR A 662 -21.86 -20.23 -26.58
C THR A 662 -22.12 -19.18 -25.50
N LYS A 663 -21.50 -19.33 -24.32
CA LYS A 663 -21.55 -18.34 -23.24
C LYS A 663 -20.88 -17.02 -23.63
N ILE A 664 -19.68 -17.07 -24.19
CA ILE A 664 -18.93 -15.88 -24.63
C ILE A 664 -19.66 -15.18 -25.78
N TYR A 665 -20.21 -15.97 -26.70
CA TYR A 665 -21.02 -15.50 -27.82
C TYR A 665 -22.27 -14.74 -27.36
N GLN A 666 -23.00 -15.28 -26.38
CA GLN A 666 -24.15 -14.59 -25.78
C GLN A 666 -23.75 -13.25 -25.16
N LYS A 667 -22.69 -13.22 -24.36
CA LYS A 667 -22.15 -11.96 -23.79
C LYS A 667 -21.76 -10.95 -24.88
N SER A 668 -21.21 -11.42 -25.99
CA SER A 668 -20.86 -10.56 -27.13
C SER A 668 -22.11 -9.96 -27.78
N LEU A 669 -23.18 -10.72 -27.95
CA LEU A 669 -24.46 -10.22 -28.46
C LEU A 669 -25.09 -9.17 -27.54
N GLU A 670 -24.96 -9.34 -26.22
CA GLU A 670 -25.38 -8.35 -25.22
C GLU A 670 -24.57 -7.06 -25.34
N LEU A 671 -23.25 -7.16 -25.50
CA LEU A 671 -22.37 -6.01 -25.74
C LEU A 671 -22.79 -5.22 -26.98
N PHE A 672 -22.93 -5.87 -28.13
CA PHE A 672 -23.37 -5.20 -29.37
C PHE A 672 -24.80 -4.64 -29.25
N GLY A 673 -25.71 -5.31 -28.54
CA GLY A 673 -27.04 -4.80 -28.25
C GLY A 673 -27.01 -3.51 -27.42
N ARG A 674 -26.20 -3.48 -26.35
CA ARG A 674 -25.99 -2.29 -25.52
C ARG A 674 -25.33 -1.17 -26.32
N LEU A 675 -24.31 -1.48 -27.11
CA LEU A 675 -23.56 -0.51 -27.90
C LEU A 675 -24.40 0.13 -29.01
N THR A 676 -25.17 -0.66 -29.76
CA THR A 676 -26.09 -0.16 -30.80
C THR A 676 -27.28 0.64 -30.25
N SER A 677 -27.64 0.44 -28.96
CA SER A 677 -28.64 1.28 -28.30
C SER A 677 -28.14 2.70 -28.02
N GLN A 678 -26.83 2.86 -27.79
CA GLN A 678 -26.20 4.16 -27.56
C GLN A 678 -25.73 4.83 -28.85
N VAL A 679 -25.19 4.03 -29.77
CA VAL A 679 -24.64 4.47 -31.05
C VAL A 679 -25.54 3.94 -32.16
N THR A 680 -26.60 4.70 -32.45
CA THR A 680 -27.62 4.29 -33.42
C THR A 680 -27.19 4.52 -34.87
N ASN A 681 -26.24 5.43 -35.09
CA ASN A 681 -25.97 5.96 -36.43
C ASN A 681 -24.71 5.37 -37.09
N ASP A 682 -23.92 4.50 -36.45
CA ASP A 682 -22.64 4.05 -37.03
C ASP A 682 -22.81 2.81 -37.92
N THR A 683 -22.40 2.91 -39.19
CA THR A 683 -22.53 1.86 -40.20
C THR A 683 -21.72 0.60 -39.84
N ASP A 684 -20.45 0.77 -39.43
CA ASP A 684 -19.53 -0.36 -39.23
C ASP A 684 -19.96 -1.22 -38.05
N ILE A 685 -20.52 -0.59 -37.01
CA ILE A 685 -21.02 -1.29 -35.82
C ILE A 685 -22.20 -2.20 -36.18
N TRP A 686 -23.16 -1.69 -36.95
CA TRP A 686 -24.32 -2.48 -37.37
C TRP A 686 -23.92 -3.61 -38.32
N GLU A 687 -22.91 -3.38 -39.17
CA GLU A 687 -22.33 -4.43 -40.01
C GLU A 687 -21.66 -5.53 -39.17
N LEU A 688 -20.77 -5.15 -38.23
CA LEU A 688 -20.13 -6.08 -37.30
C LEU A 688 -21.14 -6.85 -36.44
N TYR A 689 -22.25 -6.20 -36.04
CA TYR A 689 -23.29 -6.88 -35.28
C TYR A 689 -24.00 -7.96 -36.10
N SER A 690 -24.25 -7.68 -37.40
CA SER A 690 -24.77 -8.69 -38.32
C SER A 690 -23.77 -9.84 -38.49
N ASP A 691 -22.50 -9.54 -38.69
CA ASP A 691 -21.46 -10.54 -38.91
C ASP A 691 -21.34 -11.46 -37.69
N LEU A 692 -21.41 -10.90 -36.48
CA LEU A 692 -21.49 -11.67 -35.24
C LEU A 692 -22.72 -12.59 -35.21
N CYS A 693 -23.89 -12.09 -35.63
CA CYS A 693 -25.12 -12.90 -35.65
C CYS A 693 -25.04 -14.06 -36.66
N GLN A 694 -24.27 -13.91 -37.74
CA GLN A 694 -24.06 -14.94 -38.76
C GLN A 694 -23.10 -16.06 -38.35
N LEU A 695 -22.29 -15.88 -37.30
CA LEU A 695 -21.35 -16.91 -36.83
C LEU A 695 -22.07 -18.18 -36.33
N LYS A 696 -23.29 -18.06 -35.82
CA LYS A 696 -24.09 -19.20 -35.35
C LYS A 696 -24.85 -19.85 -36.52
N LYS A 697 -24.16 -20.70 -37.29
CA LYS A 697 -24.72 -21.35 -38.50
C LYS A 697 -25.83 -22.38 -38.20
N ASP A 698 -25.89 -22.91 -36.98
CA ASP A 698 -26.83 -23.97 -36.60
C ASP A 698 -28.26 -23.45 -36.29
N ASP A 699 -28.44 -22.13 -36.17
CA ASP A 699 -29.73 -21.53 -35.80
C ASP A 699 -30.55 -21.18 -37.05
N THR A 700 -31.50 -22.04 -37.40
CA THR A 700 -32.43 -21.87 -38.55
C THR A 700 -33.71 -21.12 -38.17
N SER A 701 -33.75 -20.48 -37.01
CA SER A 701 -34.90 -19.72 -36.55
C SER A 701 -35.19 -18.52 -37.45
N ILE A 702 -36.46 -18.40 -37.89
CA ILE A 702 -36.94 -17.27 -38.71
C ILE A 702 -36.66 -15.94 -37.99
N ASP A 703 -36.90 -15.87 -36.69
CA ASP A 703 -36.68 -14.65 -35.88
C ASP A 703 -35.20 -14.24 -35.89
N TRP A 704 -34.30 -15.22 -35.91
CA TRP A 704 -32.85 -14.98 -35.96
C TRP A 704 -32.42 -14.45 -37.33
N HIS A 705 -32.90 -15.06 -38.42
CA HIS A 705 -32.65 -14.56 -39.78
C HIS A 705 -33.26 -13.17 -40.02
N MET A 706 -34.45 -12.89 -39.47
CA MET A 706 -35.03 -11.55 -39.49
C MET A 706 -34.14 -10.53 -38.76
N LYS A 707 -33.59 -10.90 -37.60
CA LYS A 707 -32.70 -10.03 -36.83
C LYS A 707 -31.43 -9.66 -37.60
N ILE A 708 -30.80 -10.63 -38.27
CA ILE A 708 -29.63 -10.40 -39.14
C ILE A 708 -29.95 -9.40 -40.25
N LEU A 709 -31.06 -9.62 -40.97
CA LEU A 709 -31.47 -8.74 -42.07
C LEU A 709 -31.84 -7.33 -41.58
N GLN A 710 -32.48 -7.21 -40.41
CA GLN A 710 -32.78 -5.92 -39.79
C GLN A 710 -31.51 -5.14 -39.41
N GLN A 711 -30.49 -5.81 -38.88
CA GLN A 711 -29.20 -5.20 -38.54
C GLN A 711 -28.47 -4.70 -39.80
N LEU A 712 -28.38 -5.52 -40.85
CA LEU A 712 -27.79 -5.10 -42.14
C LEU A 712 -28.57 -3.97 -42.79
N GLN A 713 -29.91 -4.02 -42.73
CA GLN A 713 -30.74 -2.93 -43.24
C GLN A 713 -30.50 -1.62 -42.47
N ARG A 714 -30.27 -1.68 -41.16
CA ARG A 714 -29.90 -0.51 -40.35
C ARG A 714 -28.50 0.01 -40.72
N ALA A 715 -27.53 -0.87 -40.92
CA ALA A 715 -26.20 -0.50 -41.42
C ALA A 715 -26.30 0.25 -42.75
N HIS A 716 -27.08 -0.29 -43.69
CA HIS A 716 -27.35 0.33 -44.99
C HIS A 716 -28.02 1.69 -44.87
N ARG A 717 -29.03 1.82 -44.01
CA ARG A 717 -29.69 3.10 -43.76
C ARG A 717 -28.72 4.13 -43.18
N CYS A 718 -27.84 3.74 -42.27
CA CYS A 718 -26.81 4.63 -41.72
C CYS A 718 -25.87 5.12 -42.84
N ALA A 719 -25.36 4.20 -43.66
CA ALA A 719 -24.44 4.53 -44.76
C ALA A 719 -25.04 5.52 -45.77
N VAL A 720 -26.33 5.38 -46.08
CA VAL A 720 -27.05 6.25 -47.03
C VAL A 720 -27.49 7.59 -46.40
N SER A 721 -27.66 7.66 -45.08
CA SER A 721 -28.19 8.85 -44.38
C SER A 721 -27.13 9.74 -43.73
N GLN A 722 -25.99 9.19 -43.29
CA GLN A 722 -24.94 9.95 -42.61
C GLN A 722 -24.16 10.88 -43.54
N THR A 723 -23.87 10.44 -44.75
CA THR A 723 -23.14 11.22 -45.74
C THR A 723 -24.16 11.99 -46.56
N SER A 724 -24.30 13.30 -46.29
CA SER A 724 -25.23 14.23 -46.97
C SER A 724 -25.08 14.25 -48.49
N SER A 725 -24.02 13.64 -49.02
CA SER A 725 -23.77 13.40 -50.42
C SER A 725 -22.89 12.14 -50.62
N TRP A 726 -23.27 10.98 -50.10
CA TRP A 726 -22.51 9.72 -50.32
C TRP A 726 -22.27 9.39 -51.80
N GLU A 727 -23.08 9.97 -52.68
CA GLU A 727 -23.03 9.86 -54.13
C GLU A 727 -21.98 10.80 -54.79
N SER A 728 -21.23 11.61 -54.03
CA SER A 728 -20.22 12.54 -54.61
C SER A 728 -18.79 12.02 -54.56
N GLU A 729 -18.49 11.11 -53.62
CA GLU A 729 -17.14 10.54 -53.47
C GLU A 729 -17.11 9.07 -53.91
N ILE A 730 -16.10 8.71 -54.71
CA ILE A 730 -15.93 7.34 -55.24
C ILE A 730 -15.79 6.31 -54.10
N ASN A 731 -15.09 6.66 -53.02
CA ASN A 731 -14.87 5.74 -51.90
C ASN A 731 -16.15 5.45 -51.10
N THR A 732 -17.02 6.45 -50.92
CA THR A 732 -18.31 6.27 -50.24
C THR A 732 -19.31 5.53 -51.12
N ILE A 733 -19.24 5.70 -52.45
CA ILE A 733 -20.03 4.89 -53.40
C ILE A 733 -19.62 3.41 -53.30
N LYS A 734 -18.31 3.10 -53.29
CA LYS A 734 -17.81 1.74 -53.15
C LYS A 734 -18.24 1.08 -51.84
N SER A 735 -18.20 1.79 -50.71
CA SER A 735 -18.64 1.24 -49.42
C SER A 735 -20.15 0.97 -49.38
N VAL A 736 -20.97 1.90 -49.89
CA VAL A 736 -22.43 1.73 -49.98
C VAL A 736 -22.79 0.58 -50.93
N LEU A 737 -22.11 0.45 -52.07
CA LEU A 737 -22.32 -0.65 -53.02
C LEU A 737 -21.95 -2.01 -52.43
N LYS A 738 -20.79 -2.11 -51.78
CA LYS A 738 -20.36 -3.35 -51.10
C LYS A 738 -21.39 -3.81 -50.08
N LEU A 739 -21.88 -2.88 -49.25
CA LEU A 739 -22.87 -3.19 -48.22
C LEU A 739 -24.25 -3.51 -48.84
N SER A 740 -24.62 -2.83 -49.93
CA SER A 740 -25.84 -3.11 -50.71
C SER A 740 -25.81 -4.51 -51.32
N ASN A 741 -24.67 -4.91 -51.89
CA ASN A 741 -24.46 -6.26 -52.43
C ASN A 741 -24.53 -7.31 -51.32
N LYS A 742 -23.87 -7.09 -50.17
CA LYS A 742 -23.94 -7.98 -48.99
C LYS A 742 -25.36 -8.13 -48.46
N LEU A 743 -26.12 -7.03 -48.38
CA LEU A 743 -27.53 -7.06 -47.98
C LEU A 743 -28.39 -7.83 -49.00
N ALA A 744 -28.17 -7.63 -50.30
CA ALA A 744 -28.91 -8.30 -51.35
C ALA A 744 -28.66 -9.82 -51.36
N THR A 745 -27.41 -10.26 -51.29
CA THR A 745 -27.05 -11.69 -51.29
C THR A 745 -27.63 -12.42 -50.08
N ASN A 746 -27.48 -11.84 -48.88
CA ASN A 746 -28.01 -12.44 -47.65
C ASN A 746 -29.55 -12.49 -47.64
N THR A 747 -30.20 -11.48 -48.23
CA THR A 747 -31.68 -11.48 -48.34
C THR A 747 -32.17 -12.57 -49.29
N ILE A 748 -31.47 -12.78 -50.42
CA ILE A 748 -31.82 -13.84 -51.39
C ILE A 748 -31.65 -15.23 -50.77
N GLU A 749 -30.51 -15.47 -50.11
CA GLU A 749 -30.22 -16.75 -49.46
C GLU A 749 -31.29 -17.09 -48.42
N LYS A 750 -31.60 -16.17 -47.51
CA LYS A 750 -32.57 -16.39 -46.42
C LYS A 750 -34.03 -16.39 -46.88
N LEU A 751 -34.37 -15.70 -47.97
CA LEU A 751 -35.70 -15.80 -48.59
C LEU A 751 -35.93 -17.17 -49.23
N GLY A 752 -34.87 -17.84 -49.70
CA GLY A 752 -34.95 -19.23 -50.17
C GLY A 752 -35.34 -20.20 -49.05
N GLU A 753 -34.87 -19.97 -47.83
CA GLU A 753 -35.13 -20.84 -46.66
C GLU A 753 -36.52 -20.61 -46.02
N HIS A 754 -37.09 -19.40 -46.10
CA HIS A 754 -38.30 -19.00 -45.36
C HIS A 754 -39.40 -18.38 -46.22
N SER A 755 -39.59 -18.91 -47.43
CA SER A 755 -40.53 -18.39 -48.42
C SER A 755 -42.00 -18.34 -48.00
N GLU A 756 -42.41 -19.04 -46.93
CA GLU A 756 -43.81 -19.15 -46.49
C GLU A 756 -44.25 -18.07 -45.48
N ASN A 757 -43.33 -17.31 -44.87
CA ASN A 757 -43.66 -16.36 -43.80
C ASN A 757 -43.91 -14.93 -44.32
N GLU A 758 -45.13 -14.42 -44.11
CA GLU A 758 -45.56 -13.08 -44.55
C GLU A 758 -44.74 -11.92 -43.93
N ASN A 759 -44.40 -12.00 -42.63
CA ASN A 759 -43.62 -10.94 -41.97
C ASN A 759 -42.19 -10.88 -42.52
N PHE A 760 -41.63 -12.03 -42.88
CA PHE A 760 -40.32 -12.14 -43.53
C PHE A 760 -40.35 -11.52 -44.94
N LYS A 761 -41.39 -11.82 -45.74
CA LYS A 761 -41.60 -11.21 -47.06
C LYS A 761 -41.73 -9.69 -47.00
N GLN A 762 -42.45 -9.15 -46.01
CA GLN A 762 -42.59 -7.70 -45.81
C GLN A 762 -41.22 -7.04 -45.56
N LEU A 763 -40.37 -7.65 -44.72
CA LEU A 763 -39.00 -7.17 -44.49
C LEU A 763 -38.19 -7.17 -45.79
N CYS A 764 -38.22 -8.26 -46.55
CA CYS A 764 -37.54 -8.38 -47.86
C CYS A 764 -38.05 -7.34 -48.86
N HIS A 765 -39.35 -7.03 -48.88
CA HIS A 765 -39.92 -5.97 -49.73
C HIS A 765 -39.36 -4.59 -49.34
N SER A 766 -39.21 -4.32 -48.05
CA SER A 766 -38.62 -3.05 -47.57
C SER A 766 -37.14 -2.94 -47.95
N ILE A 767 -36.38 -4.04 -47.89
CA ILE A 767 -34.97 -4.11 -48.29
C ILE A 767 -34.84 -3.85 -49.79
N ARG A 768 -35.69 -4.49 -50.60
CA ARG A 768 -35.76 -4.28 -52.06
C ARG A 768 -35.96 -2.80 -52.42
N LEU A 769 -36.88 -2.12 -51.74
CA LEU A 769 -37.13 -0.69 -51.98
C LEU A 769 -35.90 0.16 -51.62
N ALA A 770 -35.22 -0.16 -50.51
CA ALA A 770 -33.99 0.54 -50.11
C ALA A 770 -32.88 0.36 -51.14
N LEU A 771 -32.62 -0.88 -51.60
CA LEU A 771 -31.62 -1.17 -52.62
C LEU A 771 -31.94 -0.54 -53.98
N ASN A 772 -33.22 -0.56 -54.41
CA ASN A 772 -33.66 0.13 -55.62
C ASN A 772 -33.41 1.64 -55.56
N SER A 773 -33.56 2.25 -54.37
CA SER A 773 -33.29 3.69 -54.20
C SER A 773 -31.82 4.05 -54.43
N VAL A 774 -30.88 3.15 -54.07
CA VAL A 774 -29.44 3.33 -54.30
C VAL A 774 -29.12 3.25 -55.79
N VAL A 775 -29.61 2.22 -56.48
CA VAL A 775 -29.40 2.04 -57.93
C VAL A 775 -29.97 3.21 -58.74
N THR A 776 -31.19 3.66 -58.40
CA THR A 776 -31.83 4.79 -59.11
C THR A 776 -31.07 6.09 -58.92
N ARG A 777 -30.56 6.37 -57.72
CA ARG A 777 -29.74 7.57 -57.44
C ARG A 777 -28.39 7.55 -58.14
N LEU A 778 -27.71 6.39 -58.19
CA LEU A 778 -26.45 6.25 -58.92
C LEU A 778 -26.64 6.48 -60.42
N LYS A 779 -27.71 5.94 -61.01
CA LYS A 779 -28.08 6.18 -62.42
C LYS A 779 -28.42 7.62 -62.74
N GLN A 780 -29.02 8.36 -61.80
CA GLN A 780 -29.36 9.77 -61.99
C GLN A 780 -28.13 10.68 -62.00
N LYS A 781 -27.06 10.30 -61.30
CA LYS A 781 -25.85 11.12 -61.17
C LYS A 781 -24.73 10.76 -62.16
N TYR A 782 -24.58 9.47 -62.46
CA TYR A 782 -23.53 8.97 -63.35
C TYR A 782 -24.18 8.44 -64.62
N ASP A 783 -24.25 9.28 -65.65
CA ASP A 783 -24.64 8.85 -66.99
C ASP A 783 -23.61 7.84 -67.56
N SER A 784 -24.07 6.98 -68.47
CA SER A 784 -23.37 5.81 -69.03
C SER A 784 -21.97 6.05 -69.61
N SER A 785 -21.54 7.31 -69.76
CA SER A 785 -20.23 7.71 -70.28
C SER A 785 -19.14 7.96 -69.23
N LEU A 786 -19.47 8.06 -67.93
CA LEU A 786 -18.49 8.27 -66.84
C LEU A 786 -18.17 6.97 -66.06
N MET A 787 -18.94 5.91 -66.27
CA MET A 787 -18.75 4.58 -65.65
C MET A 787 -17.49 3.84 -66.15
N THR A 788 -16.76 4.43 -67.11
CA THR A 788 -15.59 3.83 -67.78
C THR A 788 -14.25 4.10 -67.08
N THR A 789 -14.22 4.84 -65.96
CA THR A 789 -12.95 5.18 -65.29
C THR A 789 -12.55 4.22 -64.17
N ASP A 790 -13.43 3.30 -63.73
CA ASP A 790 -13.15 2.36 -62.64
C ASP A 790 -13.93 1.04 -62.86
N GLU A 791 -13.32 0.06 -63.56
CA GLU A 791 -13.96 -1.20 -64.01
C GLU A 791 -14.70 -1.93 -62.86
N ASN A 792 -14.14 -1.92 -61.65
CA ASN A 792 -14.71 -2.60 -60.47
C ASN A 792 -16.07 -2.03 -60.03
N MET A 793 -16.33 -0.73 -60.22
CA MET A 793 -17.59 -0.11 -59.75
C MET A 793 -18.77 -0.46 -60.67
N SER A 794 -18.50 -0.56 -61.98
CA SER A 794 -19.51 -0.97 -62.96
C SER A 794 -19.96 -2.41 -62.71
N ASP A 795 -19.02 -3.30 -62.39
CA ASP A 795 -19.32 -4.70 -62.07
C ASP A 795 -20.16 -4.84 -60.80
N ASP A 796 -19.83 -4.08 -59.73
CA ASP A 796 -20.59 -4.08 -58.48
C ASP A 796 -22.05 -3.61 -58.67
N ILE A 797 -22.28 -2.62 -59.55
CA ILE A 797 -23.62 -2.12 -59.87
C ILE A 797 -24.41 -3.15 -60.69
N GLN A 798 -23.79 -3.77 -61.69
CA GLN A 798 -24.42 -4.84 -62.48
C GLN A 798 -24.77 -6.06 -61.61
N GLN A 799 -23.90 -6.40 -60.66
CA GLN A 799 -24.16 -7.45 -59.69
C GLN A 799 -25.38 -7.11 -58.81
N LEU A 800 -25.46 -5.87 -58.31
CA LEU A 800 -26.59 -5.41 -57.50
C LEU A 800 -27.90 -5.46 -58.27
N GLU A 801 -27.90 -5.06 -59.54
CA GLU A 801 -29.07 -5.13 -60.43
C GLU A 801 -29.52 -6.57 -60.68
N LYS A 802 -28.57 -7.48 -60.90
CA LYS A 802 -28.85 -8.91 -61.04
C LYS A 802 -29.48 -9.46 -59.76
N SER A 803 -28.91 -9.17 -58.59
CA SER A 803 -29.49 -9.55 -57.31
C SER A 803 -30.88 -8.95 -57.09
N LEU A 804 -31.12 -7.70 -57.49
CA LEU A 804 -32.44 -7.07 -57.40
C LEU A 804 -33.49 -7.75 -58.28
N SER A 805 -33.14 -8.09 -59.53
CA SER A 805 -34.02 -8.82 -60.43
C SER A 805 -34.38 -10.21 -59.88
N GLN A 806 -33.40 -10.94 -59.34
CA GLN A 806 -33.62 -12.23 -58.70
C GLN A 806 -34.53 -12.10 -57.48
N LEU A 807 -34.30 -11.09 -56.63
CA LEU A 807 -35.11 -10.85 -55.45
C LEU A 807 -36.55 -10.43 -55.81
N THR A 808 -36.76 -9.66 -56.88
CA THR A 808 -38.12 -9.38 -57.40
C THR A 808 -38.82 -10.62 -57.90
N ASP A 809 -38.11 -11.52 -58.57
CA ASP A 809 -38.71 -12.75 -59.10
C ASP A 809 -39.08 -13.72 -57.97
N MET A 810 -38.25 -13.84 -56.95
CA MET A 810 -38.53 -14.68 -55.78
C MET A 810 -39.73 -14.16 -54.97
N LEU A 811 -39.86 -12.84 -54.79
CA LEU A 811 -41.01 -12.22 -54.12
C LEU A 811 -42.31 -12.24 -54.95
N ARG A 812 -42.23 -12.56 -56.25
CA ARG A 812 -43.40 -12.72 -57.14
C ARG A 812 -43.84 -14.18 -57.27
N LYS A 813 -42.91 -15.13 -57.13
CA LYS A 813 -43.14 -16.57 -57.34
C LYS A 813 -43.68 -17.30 -56.10
N ASN A 814 -43.54 -16.72 -54.91
CA ASN A 814 -44.03 -17.22 -53.62
C ASN A 814 -44.92 -16.17 -52.97
#